data_AF-A0A8X7X708-F1
#
_entry.id   AF-A0A8X7X708-F1
#
_cell.length_a   1.000
_cell.length_b   1.000
_cell.length_c   1.000
_cell.angle_alpha   90.00
_cell.angle_beta   90.00
_cell.angle_gamma   90.00
#
_symmetry.space_group_name_H-M   'P 1'
#
loop_
_entity.id
_entity.type
_entity.pdbx_description
1 polymer ?
#
loop_
_entity_poly.entity_id
_entity_poly.type
_entity_poly.pdbx_seq_one_letter_code
_entity_poly.pdbx_strand_id
1 'polypeptide(L)'
;MIPIRDSWQPNGSHDYLAHYIGSYQRCLGKGIFDLYSAVAIGEHLRICPQGYTCCTSQMEENLANLSRQEFEGAFKDSGRSVTSTLNMQYKVFDGYFLDLLNKSERSLQQQFPNTYGEVYTLNVKIFQDLYADLRGYYHGSNINLEDSLNEFWTKLLERIFKAKNPQYEISDEYMECAIKNVEEQKPFGEIPREIKVKATRAFIAARSFIQGINMASEVVKKVSQVPLNPECTRAIMKMTFCPHCRGMPNVKPCFNYCQNVVKGCLANQADLSTEWQNLIQKCLEVDRMVVEVLETGHVSSSGWSSQQRMKRKLDSMLQVVDRFSSPTNIEAVIGSINIKISDAMINMLEKIVHITNKVFQGCGNPKAATTRSPAVEEKRKRKVLNDDKGTAPSTPTLDKLVSDVTKRLQELQPYWIQLSTNLCNDKITAGISNIEKCWNGMAKGRYLPEVMGDGLASQINNPEVDVDITKPDMTIRQQIMQLKIMTSRLKNAYDGNDVDFQDTSDDLSGSGSGMGCPEGVCKGRTGGRTVTHSTKRPVTPNLKKQNASGAGSVPQPQSASFLLLAPVATRTTLTSVRAQESLSVECSLPVQETETLPDPSVDHSYALPTSLENLRARLNETLFRVECMEREKRNAKDRERRAKNAVCGLLQHLREKNLINEELKERLDLYSGIFILGFRSFNGDKFITRKDRPTKKWIGEEVYLDYNATTPLEPDVIEAITVALQEAWGNPSSMYTPGRKAKEIISHSREGIAKMVGGCADDIIFMSGGTEANNFVFHTAIKYFWNVVQKAELNGVQVGSSQQGGILPHLITSNVEHDSVRLVAQQLMEEKKAEVTFIPVSKLTGQVEVDDVMSAIRPTTCLISIMLANNETGVIMPVGEISKRIQALGEERPAPRVLLHTDAAQAIGKLRVDVQDLGVDYLTIVGHKFYAPRIGALYVKSPVTLTPIYPLFYGGGQEKNLRPGTENTPMIAGLGKAAELVNKNLEHYMADMRKTRDYLENCLEGVFGTKVHFNNRYNGVARLPNTCNVSFLGVNLQGRRVLASCQRLLASVGAACHSSQEDRPSHILLSCGVSPSVAANAIRLSVGRETTTEDIDVIIKDLREAVNYLEGR
;
A
#
# COMPACT_ATOMS: atom_id res chain seq x y z
N MET A 1 51.29 64.49 18.89
CA MET A 1 52.50 64.64 19.73
C MET A 1 52.10 64.45 21.18
N ILE A 2 52.70 63.53 21.92
CA ILE A 2 53.12 63.67 23.34
C ILE A 2 54.29 62.67 23.52
N PRO A 3 55.52 63.09 23.88
CA PRO A 3 56.64 62.18 24.12
C PRO A 3 57.33 62.38 25.48
N ILE A 4 57.28 61.37 26.35
CA ILE A 4 58.16 61.21 27.53
C ILE A 4 58.39 59.71 27.74
N ARG A 5 59.50 59.16 28.23
CA ARG A 5 60.96 59.40 28.18
C ARG A 5 61.57 58.42 29.21
N ASP A 6 62.66 57.75 28.86
CA ASP A 6 63.72 57.22 29.74
C ASP A 6 63.35 56.62 31.13
N SER A 7 63.11 55.30 31.20
CA SER A 7 63.77 54.42 32.21
C SER A 7 63.59 52.93 31.84
N TRP A 8 64.39 52.07 32.50
CA TRP A 8 64.54 50.61 32.35
C TRP A 8 65.42 50.09 31.20
N GLN A 9 66.58 49.52 31.62
CA GLN A 9 67.38 48.57 30.85
C GLN A 9 66.93 47.12 31.14
N PRO A 10 67.40 46.09 30.39
CA PRO A 10 66.52 45.00 29.98
C PRO A 10 66.44 43.82 30.95
N ASN A 11 65.26 43.17 30.97
CA ASN A 11 65.14 41.73 31.18
C ASN A 11 63.89 41.17 30.47
N GLY A 12 64.11 40.32 29.46
CA GLY A 12 63.18 39.31 28.94
C GLY A 12 61.76 39.69 28.48
N SER A 13 61.58 40.19 27.24
CA SER A 13 60.32 40.01 26.46
C SER A 13 60.40 40.47 24.98
N HIS A 14 61.35 39.96 24.18
CA HIS A 14 61.51 40.46 22.79
C HIS A 14 60.41 40.06 21.79
N ASP A 15 59.64 38.98 22.03
CA ASP A 15 58.64 38.47 21.08
C ASP A 15 57.33 39.30 21.01
N TYR A 16 56.91 39.96 22.10
CA TYR A 16 55.60 40.61 22.17
C TYR A 16 55.47 41.83 21.24
N LEU A 17 56.56 42.54 20.95
CA LEU A 17 56.55 43.73 20.10
C LEU A 17 56.54 43.40 18.60
N ALA A 18 57.18 42.31 18.17
CA ALA A 18 57.17 41.88 16.77
C ALA A 18 55.75 41.53 16.30
N HIS A 19 54.95 40.90 17.17
CA HIS A 19 53.58 40.51 16.87
C HIS A 19 52.60 41.72 16.81
N TYR A 20 52.98 42.87 17.37
CA TYR A 20 52.14 44.07 17.44
C TYR A 20 52.22 44.99 16.21
N ILE A 21 53.34 44.97 15.49
CA ILE A 21 53.52 45.77 14.27
C ILE A 21 52.98 45.03 13.05
N GLY A 22 53.22 43.71 12.95
CA GLY A 22 52.72 42.86 11.86
C GLY A 22 51.22 42.54 11.89
N SER A 23 50.45 43.12 12.81
CA SER A 23 48.99 42.94 12.95
C SER A 23 48.19 44.15 12.44
N TYR A 24 48.70 45.37 12.57
CA TYR A 24 47.99 46.59 12.15
C TYR A 24 47.69 46.65 10.63
N GLN A 25 48.59 46.12 9.78
CA GLN A 25 48.36 46.03 8.34
C GLN A 25 47.38 44.90 7.93
N ARG A 26 46.92 44.06 8.86
CA ARG A 26 46.23 42.81 8.55
C ARG A 26 44.71 42.94 8.35
N CYS A 27 44.09 44.01 8.87
CA CYS A 27 42.68 44.34 8.61
C CYS A 27 42.48 45.29 7.41
N LEU A 28 43.54 45.89 6.86
CA LEU A 28 43.49 46.88 5.78
C LEU A 28 43.32 46.25 4.38
N GLY A 29 42.30 45.41 4.21
CA GLY A 29 41.84 44.92 2.92
C GLY A 29 40.91 45.92 2.24
N LYS A 30 41.23 46.37 1.02
CA LYS A 30 40.30 47.17 0.21
C LYS A 30 39.15 46.30 -0.32
N GLY A 31 38.03 46.21 0.42
CA GLY A 31 36.83 45.53 -0.08
C GLY A 31 35.63 45.47 0.87
N ILE A 32 34.51 46.02 0.40
CA ILE A 32 33.12 45.65 0.72
C ILE A 32 32.55 46.11 2.09
N PHE A 33 33.25 46.07 3.22
CA PHE A 33 32.71 46.60 4.51
C PHE A 33 33.76 47.26 5.41
N ASP A 34 33.29 48.12 6.33
CA ASP A 34 34.09 48.81 7.35
C ASP A 34 34.65 47.84 8.41
N LEU A 35 35.78 47.22 8.08
CA LEU A 35 36.65 46.53 9.04
C LEU A 35 37.28 47.55 10.01
N TYR A 36 37.57 47.13 11.24
CA TYR A 36 38.32 47.97 12.18
C TYR A 36 39.65 48.43 11.57
N SER A 37 40.03 49.67 11.87
CA SER A 37 41.35 50.24 11.57
C SER A 37 42.49 49.67 12.45
N ALA A 38 42.18 48.75 13.37
CA ALA A 38 43.10 48.07 14.28
C ALA A 38 42.58 46.66 14.63
N VAL A 39 43.43 45.79 15.17
CA VAL A 39 43.03 44.45 15.60
C VAL A 39 42.43 44.48 17.02
N ALA A 40 41.29 43.83 17.23
CA ALA A 40 40.59 43.73 18.51
C ALA A 40 40.68 42.33 19.13
N ILE A 41 40.35 42.21 20.43
CA ILE A 41 40.19 40.92 21.12
C ILE A 41 38.76 40.41 20.86
N GLY A 42 38.61 39.22 20.29
CA GLY A 42 37.35 38.66 19.82
C GLY A 42 36.57 37.82 20.82
N GLU A 43 36.45 38.27 22.08
CA GLU A 43 35.61 37.61 23.09
C GLU A 43 34.11 37.67 22.74
N HIS A 44 33.71 38.70 22.00
CA HIS A 44 32.34 38.94 21.55
C HIS A 44 31.88 38.09 20.34
N LEU A 45 32.74 37.20 19.84
CA LEU A 45 32.47 36.32 18.69
C LEU A 45 31.68 35.08 19.13
N ARG A 46 30.70 34.69 18.32
CA ARG A 46 29.78 33.56 18.58
C ARG A 46 29.91 32.40 17.60
N ILE A 47 30.59 32.60 16.46
CA ILE A 47 30.73 31.59 15.39
C ILE A 47 32.21 31.39 15.03
N CYS A 48 32.95 32.49 14.87
CA CYS A 48 34.37 32.42 14.58
C CYS A 48 35.18 32.03 15.82
N PRO A 49 36.24 31.21 15.68
CA PRO A 49 37.13 30.87 16.80
C PRO A 49 37.68 32.14 17.45
N GLN A 50 37.60 32.21 18.78
CA GLN A 50 38.02 33.37 19.58
C GLN A 50 39.53 33.67 19.46
N GLY A 51 39.90 34.88 19.88
CA GLY A 51 41.25 35.44 19.74
C GLY A 51 41.23 36.75 18.95
N TYR A 52 42.38 37.17 18.43
CA TYR A 52 42.51 38.43 17.69
C TYR A 52 41.66 38.46 16.40
N THR A 53 40.88 39.54 16.22
CA THR A 53 39.88 39.67 15.15
C THR A 53 39.82 41.08 14.54
N CYS A 54 39.37 41.15 13.29
CA CYS A 54 38.97 42.39 12.59
C CYS A 54 37.44 42.63 12.60
N CYS A 55 36.63 41.69 13.13
CA CYS A 55 35.16 41.72 13.07
C CYS A 55 34.51 42.03 14.43
N THR A 56 33.47 42.88 14.45
CA THR A 56 32.50 43.00 15.55
C THR A 56 31.45 41.87 15.50
N SER A 57 30.65 41.69 16.55
CA SER A 57 29.51 40.75 16.52
C SER A 57 28.48 41.11 15.44
N GLN A 58 28.27 42.40 15.15
CA GLN A 58 27.35 42.82 14.07
C GLN A 58 27.93 42.46 12.69
N MET A 59 29.24 42.57 12.50
CA MET A 59 29.89 42.10 11.27
C MET A 59 29.80 40.57 11.15
N GLU A 60 29.99 39.84 12.25
CA GLU A 60 29.85 38.38 12.28
C GLU A 60 28.41 37.95 11.91
N GLU A 61 27.38 38.61 12.43
CA GLU A 61 25.97 38.37 12.07
C GLU A 61 25.66 38.74 10.62
N ASN A 62 26.17 39.88 10.12
CA ASN A 62 25.97 40.31 8.74
C ASN A 62 26.63 39.34 7.75
N LEU A 63 27.86 38.90 8.05
CA LEU A 63 28.60 37.92 7.25
C LEU A 63 27.97 36.52 7.33
N ALA A 64 27.41 36.13 8.48
CA ALA A 64 26.67 34.87 8.61
C ALA A 64 25.43 34.88 7.70
N ASN A 65 24.65 35.97 7.73
CA ASN A 65 23.49 36.15 6.85
C ASN A 65 23.88 36.20 5.36
N LEU A 66 24.97 36.87 4.99
CA LEU A 66 25.50 36.86 3.63
C LEU A 66 25.88 35.44 3.19
N SER A 67 26.62 34.70 4.02
CA SER A 67 27.07 33.34 3.71
C SER A 67 25.91 32.37 3.51
N ARG A 68 24.82 32.53 4.28
CA ARG A 68 23.57 31.79 4.10
C ARG A 68 22.90 32.13 2.77
N GLN A 69 22.81 33.43 2.42
CA GLN A 69 22.19 33.87 1.16
C GLN A 69 22.97 33.39 -0.07
N GLU A 70 24.31 33.47 -0.04
CA GLU A 70 25.17 32.97 -1.11
C GLU A 70 25.05 31.44 -1.29
N PHE A 71 25.06 30.68 -0.19
CA PHE A 71 24.90 29.22 -0.24
C PHE A 71 23.50 28.79 -0.67
N GLU A 72 22.45 29.40 -0.11
CA GLU A 72 21.07 29.15 -0.56
C GLU A 72 20.88 29.51 -2.03
N GLY A 73 21.52 30.57 -2.51
CA GLY A 73 21.56 30.95 -3.92
C GLY A 73 22.18 29.86 -4.80
N ALA A 74 23.41 29.43 -4.48
CA ALA A 74 24.11 28.38 -5.22
C ALA A 74 23.35 27.04 -5.24
N PHE A 75 22.73 26.66 -4.12
CA PHE A 75 21.88 25.47 -4.03
C PHE A 75 20.62 25.62 -4.92
N LYS A 76 19.93 26.76 -4.85
CA LYS A 76 18.74 27.04 -5.66
C LYS A 76 19.05 27.12 -7.15
N ASP A 77 20.22 27.62 -7.54
CA ASP A 77 20.67 27.66 -8.94
C ASP A 77 21.05 26.28 -9.49
N SER A 78 21.64 25.41 -8.66
CA SER A 78 21.83 24.00 -9.04
C SER A 78 20.48 23.30 -9.27
N GLY A 79 19.53 23.48 -8.35
CA GLY A 79 18.17 22.95 -8.49
C GLY A 79 17.41 23.51 -9.71
N ARG A 80 17.55 24.82 -10.00
CA ARG A 80 17.00 25.46 -11.20
C ARG A 80 17.56 24.85 -12.49
N SER A 81 18.85 24.52 -12.54
CA SER A 81 19.50 23.91 -13.70
C SER A 81 18.92 22.52 -14.01
N VAL A 82 18.77 21.68 -12.99
CA VAL A 82 18.14 20.34 -13.11
C VAL A 82 16.66 20.45 -13.48
N THR A 83 15.90 21.31 -12.79
CA THR A 83 14.48 21.60 -13.08
C THR A 83 14.28 22.07 -14.53
N SER A 84 15.15 22.96 -15.03
CA SER A 84 15.13 23.44 -16.41
C SER A 84 15.42 22.31 -17.41
N THR A 85 16.39 21.45 -17.11
CA THR A 85 16.75 20.30 -17.95
C THR A 85 15.60 19.31 -18.07
N LEU A 86 14.98 18.93 -16.94
CA LEU A 86 13.83 18.01 -16.88
C LEU A 86 12.60 18.60 -17.57
N ASN A 87 12.28 19.88 -17.32
CA ASN A 87 11.17 20.56 -17.98
C ASN A 87 11.36 20.71 -19.50
N MET A 88 12.62 20.79 -19.98
CA MET A 88 12.90 20.71 -21.42
C MET A 88 12.63 19.31 -21.97
N GLN A 89 13.04 18.25 -21.27
CA GLN A 89 12.80 16.86 -21.73
C GLN A 89 11.31 16.53 -21.75
N TYR A 90 10.58 16.92 -20.69
CA TYR A 90 9.12 16.86 -20.62
C TYR A 90 8.50 17.48 -21.88
N LYS A 91 8.81 18.75 -22.19
CA LYS A 91 8.18 19.49 -23.30
C LYS A 91 8.46 18.88 -24.67
N VAL A 92 9.65 18.31 -24.86
CA VAL A 92 10.06 17.70 -26.13
C VAL A 92 9.29 16.40 -26.39
N PHE A 93 9.18 15.52 -25.39
CA PHE A 93 8.42 14.27 -25.54
C PHE A 93 6.91 14.52 -25.56
N ASP A 94 6.41 15.44 -24.73
CA ASP A 94 4.99 15.80 -24.65
C ASP A 94 4.48 16.37 -25.98
N GLY A 95 5.23 17.32 -26.55
CA GLY A 95 4.95 17.85 -27.89
C GLY A 95 5.05 16.79 -28.99
N TYR A 96 5.97 15.83 -28.88
CA TYR A 96 6.16 14.77 -29.87
C TYR A 96 5.01 13.74 -29.88
N PHE A 97 4.61 13.21 -28.71
CA PHE A 97 3.47 12.27 -28.64
C PHE A 97 2.15 12.91 -29.07
N LEU A 98 1.93 14.18 -28.71
CA LEU A 98 0.75 14.93 -29.16
C LEU A 98 0.79 15.22 -30.67
N ASP A 99 1.95 15.50 -31.26
CA ASP A 99 2.08 15.65 -32.71
C ASP A 99 1.83 14.33 -33.47
N LEU A 100 2.28 13.17 -32.96
CA LEU A 100 1.93 11.86 -33.52
C LEU A 100 0.41 11.62 -33.54
N LEU A 101 -0.28 11.88 -32.42
CA LEU A 101 -1.75 11.75 -32.34
C LEU A 101 -2.46 12.68 -33.33
N ASN A 102 -2.05 13.95 -33.37
CA ASN A 102 -2.62 14.96 -34.27
C ASN A 102 -2.32 14.65 -35.75
N LYS A 103 -1.19 14.02 -36.07
CA LYS A 103 -0.85 13.52 -37.43
C LYS A 103 -1.76 12.36 -37.84
N SER A 104 -1.95 11.37 -36.96
CA SER A 104 -2.84 10.22 -37.25
C SER A 104 -4.30 10.69 -37.42
N GLU A 105 -4.79 11.60 -36.56
CA GLU A 105 -6.12 12.21 -36.69
C GLU A 105 -6.30 12.97 -38.02
N ARG A 106 -5.34 13.83 -38.40
CA ARG A 106 -5.39 14.57 -39.68
C ARG A 106 -5.36 13.63 -40.88
N SER A 107 -4.55 12.56 -40.82
CA SER A 107 -4.47 11.56 -41.88
C SER A 107 -5.81 10.83 -42.07
N LEU A 108 -6.46 10.44 -40.95
CA LEU A 108 -7.83 9.90 -40.95
C LEU A 108 -8.81 10.88 -41.63
N GLN A 109 -8.84 12.14 -41.16
CA GLN A 109 -9.76 13.17 -41.66
C GLN A 109 -9.57 13.50 -43.15
N GLN A 110 -8.36 13.35 -43.70
CA GLN A 110 -8.06 13.60 -45.12
C GLN A 110 -8.36 12.39 -46.02
N GLN A 111 -8.06 11.17 -45.55
CA GLN A 111 -8.17 9.95 -46.36
C GLN A 111 -9.60 9.39 -46.37
N PHE A 112 -10.24 9.30 -45.20
CA PHE A 112 -11.49 8.56 -45.02
C PHE A 112 -12.69 9.10 -45.83
N PRO A 113 -12.87 10.42 -46.06
CA PRO A 113 -13.93 10.91 -46.96
C PRO A 113 -13.85 10.34 -48.37
N ASN A 114 -12.63 10.15 -48.89
CA ASN A 114 -12.39 9.67 -50.25
C ASN A 114 -12.54 8.14 -50.36
N THR A 115 -12.21 7.41 -49.28
CA THR A 115 -12.26 5.93 -49.24
C THR A 115 -13.64 5.39 -48.86
N TYR A 116 -14.35 6.04 -47.93
CA TYR A 116 -15.58 5.51 -47.32
C TYR A 116 -16.84 6.36 -47.57
N GLY A 117 -16.69 7.58 -48.11
CA GLY A 117 -17.81 8.47 -48.45
C GLY A 117 -18.76 8.71 -47.27
N GLU A 118 -20.06 8.52 -47.52
CA GLU A 118 -21.14 8.73 -46.55
C GLU A 118 -20.99 7.88 -45.27
N VAL A 119 -20.39 6.69 -45.35
CA VAL A 119 -20.16 5.82 -44.19
C VAL A 119 -19.21 6.49 -43.19
N TYR A 120 -18.28 7.33 -43.66
CA TYR A 120 -17.44 8.15 -42.80
C TYR A 120 -18.10 9.50 -42.45
N THR A 121 -18.62 10.24 -43.42
CA THR A 121 -19.07 11.64 -43.17
C THR A 121 -20.26 11.72 -42.22
N LEU A 122 -21.17 10.74 -42.21
CA LEU A 122 -22.26 10.64 -41.22
C LEU A 122 -21.78 10.27 -39.80
N ASN A 123 -20.54 9.77 -39.69
CA ASN A 123 -19.98 9.18 -38.46
C ASN A 123 -18.71 9.87 -37.95
N VAL A 124 -18.25 10.93 -38.62
CA VAL A 124 -17.03 11.70 -38.30
C VAL A 124 -16.86 12.01 -36.82
N LYS A 125 -17.97 12.32 -36.12
CA LYS A 125 -17.93 12.62 -34.68
C LYS A 125 -17.42 11.44 -33.83
N ILE A 126 -17.76 10.18 -34.14
CA ILE A 126 -17.26 9.03 -33.35
C ILE A 126 -15.73 8.94 -33.39
N PHE A 127 -15.13 9.25 -34.54
CA PHE A 127 -13.67 9.28 -34.68
C PHE A 127 -13.06 10.50 -33.95
N GLN A 128 -13.71 11.67 -34.00
CA GLN A 128 -13.26 12.86 -33.26
C GLN A 128 -13.35 12.66 -31.74
N ASP A 129 -14.45 12.07 -31.25
CA ASP A 129 -14.65 11.72 -29.85
C ASP A 129 -13.57 10.72 -29.38
N LEU A 130 -13.26 9.67 -30.15
CA LEU A 130 -12.14 8.76 -29.85
C LEU A 130 -10.79 9.50 -29.72
N TYR A 131 -10.43 10.36 -30.67
CA TYR A 131 -9.16 11.10 -30.58
C TYR A 131 -9.18 12.17 -29.48
N ALA A 132 -10.34 12.62 -29.01
CA ALA A 132 -10.46 13.42 -27.79
C ALA A 132 -10.17 12.56 -26.54
N ASP A 133 -10.78 11.37 -26.43
CA ASP A 133 -10.56 10.43 -25.32
C ASP A 133 -9.10 9.98 -25.21
N LEU A 134 -8.46 9.62 -26.35
CA LEU A 134 -7.04 9.25 -26.40
C LEU A 134 -6.14 10.39 -25.88
N ARG A 135 -6.44 11.64 -26.27
CA ARG A 135 -5.72 12.82 -25.77
C ARG A 135 -6.01 13.09 -24.29
N GLY A 136 -7.26 12.91 -23.84
CA GLY A 136 -7.65 13.05 -22.44
C GLY A 136 -6.93 12.05 -21.54
N TYR A 137 -6.97 10.76 -21.91
CA TYR A 137 -6.27 9.69 -21.21
C TYR A 137 -4.77 9.98 -21.10
N TYR A 138 -4.12 10.38 -22.20
CA TYR A 138 -2.69 10.72 -22.19
C TYR A 138 -2.36 11.86 -21.20
N HIS A 139 -3.17 12.92 -21.16
CA HIS A 139 -2.99 14.06 -20.23
C HIS A 139 -3.33 13.75 -18.76
N GLY A 140 -3.91 12.59 -18.45
CA GLY A 140 -4.28 12.22 -17.08
C GLY A 140 -5.76 12.39 -16.72
N SER A 141 -6.66 12.56 -17.70
CA SER A 141 -8.11 12.46 -17.44
C SER A 141 -8.49 11.08 -16.91
N ASN A 142 -9.52 11.03 -16.06
CA ASN A 142 -10.05 9.78 -15.49
C ASN A 142 -10.96 9.04 -16.49
N ILE A 143 -10.36 8.61 -17.60
CA ILE A 143 -10.99 7.85 -18.69
C ILE A 143 -10.43 6.44 -18.65
N ASN A 144 -11.28 5.40 -18.64
CA ASN A 144 -10.77 4.04 -18.86
C ASN A 144 -10.53 3.86 -20.37
N LEU A 145 -9.25 3.84 -20.77
CA LEU A 145 -8.86 3.67 -22.17
C LEU A 145 -9.37 2.36 -22.77
N GLU A 146 -9.49 1.30 -21.97
CA GLU A 146 -10.09 0.06 -22.44
C GLU A 146 -11.57 0.24 -22.81
N ASP A 147 -12.33 1.00 -22.02
CA ASP A 147 -13.77 1.17 -22.22
C ASP A 147 -14.08 2.14 -23.36
N SER A 148 -13.39 3.29 -23.44
CA SER A 148 -13.51 4.21 -24.58
C SER A 148 -13.21 3.50 -25.91
N LEU A 149 -12.24 2.57 -25.94
CA LEU A 149 -11.98 1.75 -27.12
C LEU A 149 -13.13 0.78 -27.42
N ASN A 150 -13.68 0.08 -26.42
CA ASN A 150 -14.81 -0.84 -26.63
C ASN A 150 -16.09 -0.09 -27.08
N GLU A 151 -16.36 1.06 -26.48
CA GLU A 151 -17.51 1.93 -26.79
C GLU A 151 -17.40 2.52 -28.21
N PHE A 152 -16.20 2.92 -28.64
CA PHE A 152 -15.92 3.35 -30.02
C PHE A 152 -16.30 2.23 -31.02
N TRP A 153 -15.83 1.00 -30.81
CA TRP A 153 -16.14 -0.11 -31.73
C TRP A 153 -17.62 -0.48 -31.75
N THR A 154 -18.29 -0.42 -30.60
CA THR A 154 -19.73 -0.69 -30.48
C THR A 154 -20.55 0.36 -31.23
N LYS A 155 -20.32 1.66 -30.96
CA LYS A 155 -20.98 2.77 -31.69
C LYS A 155 -20.70 2.75 -33.19
N LEU A 156 -19.48 2.37 -33.59
CA LEU A 156 -19.12 2.24 -35.01
C LEU A 156 -19.85 1.06 -35.68
N LEU A 157 -19.96 -0.08 -34.99
CA LEU A 157 -20.71 -1.24 -35.45
C LEU A 157 -22.19 -0.90 -35.66
N GLU A 158 -22.85 -0.34 -34.63
CA GLU A 158 -24.27 0.03 -34.69
C GLU A 158 -24.58 0.92 -35.90
N ARG A 159 -23.76 1.96 -36.11
CA ARG A 159 -24.01 2.93 -37.17
C ARG A 159 -23.67 2.41 -38.56
N ILE A 160 -22.62 1.59 -38.72
CA ILE A 160 -22.37 0.91 -39.99
C ILE A 160 -23.51 -0.08 -40.29
N PHE A 161 -23.99 -0.83 -39.30
CA PHE A 161 -25.07 -1.80 -39.48
C PHE A 161 -26.40 -1.12 -39.85
N LYS A 162 -26.80 -0.06 -39.13
CA LYS A 162 -27.98 0.75 -39.48
C LYS A 162 -27.83 1.41 -40.87
N ALA A 163 -26.67 1.99 -41.19
CA ALA A 163 -26.43 2.64 -42.49
C ALA A 163 -26.33 1.69 -43.70
N LYS A 164 -26.05 0.40 -43.49
CA LYS A 164 -26.02 -0.62 -44.57
C LYS A 164 -27.31 -1.42 -44.70
N ASN A 165 -28.28 -1.21 -43.81
CA ASN A 165 -29.59 -1.84 -43.85
C ASN A 165 -30.77 -0.83 -43.85
N PRO A 166 -30.72 0.30 -44.60
CA PRO A 166 -31.71 1.39 -44.52
C PRO A 166 -33.14 1.00 -44.95
N GLN A 167 -33.30 -0.15 -45.61
CA GLN A 167 -34.59 -0.73 -45.98
C GLN A 167 -35.33 -1.40 -44.81
N TYR A 168 -34.73 -1.47 -43.62
CA TYR A 168 -35.30 -2.07 -42.41
C TYR A 168 -35.39 -1.06 -41.26
N GLU A 169 -36.48 -1.11 -40.51
CA GLU A 169 -36.64 -0.37 -39.26
C GLU A 169 -35.98 -1.17 -38.13
N ILE A 170 -34.83 -0.68 -37.64
CA ILE A 170 -34.00 -1.36 -36.65
C ILE A 170 -34.09 -0.60 -35.32
N SER A 171 -34.93 -1.11 -34.41
CA SER A 171 -35.05 -0.61 -33.04
C SER A 171 -33.79 -0.91 -32.21
N ASP A 172 -33.64 -0.21 -31.08
CA ASP A 172 -32.47 -0.40 -30.21
C ASP A 172 -32.53 -1.74 -29.46
N GLU A 173 -33.74 -2.22 -29.11
CA GLU A 173 -33.97 -3.62 -28.65
C GLU A 173 -33.45 -4.66 -29.66
N TYR A 174 -33.62 -4.40 -30.97
CA TYR A 174 -33.09 -5.27 -32.02
C TYR A 174 -31.57 -5.13 -32.14
N MET A 175 -31.00 -3.95 -31.87
CA MET A 175 -29.54 -3.76 -31.82
C MET A 175 -28.88 -4.53 -30.69
N GLU A 176 -29.49 -4.61 -29.50
CA GLU A 176 -28.96 -5.43 -28.39
C GLU A 176 -28.86 -6.90 -28.80
N CYS A 177 -29.90 -7.44 -29.46
CA CYS A 177 -29.85 -8.79 -30.04
C CYS A 177 -28.77 -8.90 -31.15
N ALA A 178 -28.69 -7.91 -32.03
CA ALA A 178 -27.72 -7.91 -33.13
C ALA A 178 -26.28 -7.93 -32.61
N ILE A 179 -25.91 -7.03 -31.69
CA ILE A 179 -24.57 -6.95 -31.09
C ILE A 179 -24.16 -8.32 -30.54
N LYS A 180 -25.02 -8.95 -29.74
CA LYS A 180 -24.78 -10.28 -29.15
C LYS A 180 -24.55 -11.39 -30.18
N ASN A 181 -25.20 -11.33 -31.35
CA ASN A 181 -24.99 -12.28 -32.46
C ASN A 181 -23.78 -11.90 -33.34
N VAL A 182 -23.30 -10.66 -33.27
CA VAL A 182 -22.17 -10.15 -34.06
C VAL A 182 -20.82 -10.41 -33.39
N GLU A 183 -20.76 -10.45 -32.05
CA GLU A 183 -19.51 -10.71 -31.31
C GLU A 183 -18.78 -11.98 -31.79
N GLU A 184 -19.52 -13.08 -31.99
CA GLU A 184 -18.97 -14.34 -32.52
C GLU A 184 -18.38 -14.20 -33.93
N GLN A 185 -18.91 -13.29 -34.75
CA GLN A 185 -18.54 -13.11 -36.16
C GLN A 185 -17.30 -12.20 -36.35
N LYS A 186 -16.83 -11.53 -35.29
CA LYS A 186 -15.67 -10.61 -35.29
C LYS A 186 -15.72 -9.62 -36.48
N PRO A 187 -16.68 -8.67 -36.47
CA PRO A 187 -16.98 -7.78 -37.60
C PRO A 187 -15.73 -7.10 -38.17
N PHE A 188 -14.93 -6.49 -37.29
CA PHE A 188 -13.72 -5.74 -37.61
C PHE A 188 -12.44 -6.62 -37.71
N GLY A 189 -12.57 -7.95 -37.58
CA GLY A 189 -11.44 -8.88 -37.40
C GLY A 189 -10.86 -8.86 -35.98
N GLU A 190 -9.59 -9.25 -35.81
CA GLU A 190 -8.88 -9.14 -34.51
C GLU A 190 -8.47 -7.68 -34.18
N ILE A 191 -8.68 -6.72 -35.07
CA ILE A 191 -8.13 -5.35 -34.96
C ILE A 191 -8.60 -4.60 -33.70
N PRO A 192 -9.87 -4.68 -33.24
CA PRO A 192 -10.27 -4.10 -31.97
C PRO A 192 -9.44 -4.60 -30.78
N ARG A 193 -9.11 -5.90 -30.79
CA ARG A 193 -8.28 -6.56 -29.76
C ARG A 193 -6.80 -6.19 -29.90
N GLU A 194 -6.29 -6.10 -31.13
CA GLU A 194 -4.92 -5.66 -31.39
C GLU A 194 -4.70 -4.22 -30.92
N ILE A 195 -5.60 -3.29 -31.28
CA ILE A 195 -5.59 -1.91 -30.79
C ILE A 195 -5.74 -1.90 -29.27
N LYS A 196 -6.71 -2.61 -28.70
CA LYS A 196 -6.93 -2.63 -27.25
C LYS A 196 -5.67 -3.02 -26.46
N VAL A 197 -4.94 -4.06 -26.88
CA VAL A 197 -3.70 -4.48 -26.19
C VAL A 197 -2.52 -3.56 -26.50
N LYS A 198 -2.29 -3.19 -27.77
CA LYS A 198 -1.11 -2.41 -28.16
C LYS A 198 -1.22 -0.94 -27.74
N ALA A 199 -2.37 -0.29 -27.98
CA ALA A 199 -2.59 1.10 -27.62
C ALA A 199 -2.55 1.28 -26.11
N THR A 200 -3.30 0.49 -25.33
CA THR A 200 -3.32 0.63 -23.86
C THR A 200 -1.90 0.58 -23.27
N ARG A 201 -1.07 -0.39 -23.68
CA ARG A 201 0.35 -0.46 -23.26
C ARG A 201 1.17 0.76 -23.71
N ALA A 202 1.04 1.18 -24.97
CA ALA A 202 1.78 2.33 -25.50
C ALA A 202 1.43 3.65 -24.79
N PHE A 203 0.14 3.90 -24.55
CA PHE A 203 -0.33 5.09 -23.85
C PHE A 203 0.03 5.06 -22.35
N ILE A 204 -0.10 3.92 -21.67
CA ILE A 204 0.35 3.75 -20.27
C ILE A 204 1.84 4.09 -20.14
N ALA A 205 2.69 3.55 -21.03
CA ALA A 205 4.13 3.79 -21.02
C ALA A 205 4.47 5.27 -21.26
N ALA A 206 3.90 5.88 -22.30
CA ALA A 206 4.13 7.29 -22.64
C ALA A 206 3.67 8.24 -21.52
N ARG A 207 2.45 8.05 -21.00
CA ARG A 207 1.88 8.81 -19.86
C ARG A 207 2.77 8.68 -18.62
N SER A 208 3.15 7.46 -18.24
CA SER A 208 3.93 7.20 -17.03
C SER A 208 5.35 7.78 -17.10
N PHE A 209 5.99 7.69 -18.26
CA PHE A 209 7.31 8.29 -18.50
C PHE A 209 7.29 9.82 -18.35
N ILE A 210 6.32 10.48 -18.99
CA ILE A 210 6.11 11.92 -18.90
C ILE A 210 5.77 12.37 -17.47
N GLN A 211 4.87 11.65 -16.77
CA GLN A 211 4.59 11.87 -15.35
C GLN A 211 5.85 11.73 -14.49
N GLY A 212 6.71 10.74 -14.80
CA GLY A 212 7.98 10.50 -14.10
C GLY A 212 8.97 11.66 -14.19
N ILE A 213 9.18 12.20 -15.40
CA ILE A 213 10.04 13.37 -15.63
C ILE A 213 9.47 14.62 -14.92
N ASN A 214 8.16 14.84 -15.00
CA ASN A 214 7.51 15.97 -14.33
C ASN A 214 7.61 15.87 -12.79
N MET A 215 7.38 14.67 -12.22
CA MET A 215 7.53 14.42 -10.79
C MET A 215 8.97 14.66 -10.30
N ALA A 216 9.98 14.19 -11.06
CA ALA A 216 11.37 14.47 -10.74
C ALA A 216 11.67 15.98 -10.70
N SER A 217 11.10 16.74 -11.64
CA SER A 217 11.23 18.21 -11.72
C SER A 217 10.59 18.91 -10.52
N GLU A 218 9.34 18.58 -10.18
CA GLU A 218 8.64 19.15 -9.02
C GLU A 218 9.29 18.75 -7.68
N VAL A 219 9.85 17.55 -7.56
CA VAL A 219 10.62 17.14 -6.37
C VAL A 219 11.86 18.02 -6.20
N VAL A 220 12.70 18.18 -7.24
CA VAL A 220 13.89 19.05 -7.16
C VAL A 220 13.50 20.49 -6.81
N LYS A 221 12.48 21.02 -7.46
CA LYS A 221 11.93 22.38 -7.23
C LYS A 221 11.46 22.59 -5.79
N LYS A 222 10.79 21.61 -5.17
CA LYS A 222 10.33 21.68 -3.77
C LYS A 222 11.48 21.51 -2.77
N VAL A 223 12.37 20.53 -3.00
CA VAL A 223 13.54 20.30 -2.13
C VAL A 223 14.50 21.51 -2.13
N SER A 224 14.61 22.21 -3.26
CA SER A 224 15.41 23.45 -3.38
C SER A 224 14.83 24.65 -2.59
N GLN A 225 13.64 24.51 -1.99
CA GLN A 225 13.01 25.55 -1.17
C GLN A 225 13.14 25.27 0.35
N VAL A 226 13.65 24.10 0.75
CA VAL A 226 13.87 23.76 2.16
C VAL A 226 14.95 24.69 2.75
N PRO A 227 14.66 25.41 3.86
CA PRO A 227 15.61 26.36 4.45
C PRO A 227 16.76 25.64 5.18
N LEU A 228 17.89 26.33 5.35
CA LEU A 228 19.02 25.81 6.11
C LEU A 228 18.75 25.86 7.62
N ASN A 229 19.21 24.83 8.33
CA ASN A 229 19.30 24.81 9.79
C ASN A 229 20.25 25.95 10.28
N PRO A 230 19.94 26.67 11.37
CA PRO A 230 20.88 27.53 12.07
C PRO A 230 22.29 26.93 12.30
N GLU A 231 22.38 25.62 12.60
CA GLU A 231 23.68 24.91 12.74
C GLU A 231 24.52 24.96 11.46
N CYS A 232 23.88 24.63 10.34
CA CYS A 232 24.47 24.75 9.00
C CYS A 232 24.89 26.20 8.69
N THR A 233 24.07 27.18 9.08
CA THR A 233 24.41 28.61 8.91
C THR A 233 25.67 29.00 9.68
N ARG A 234 25.85 28.50 10.93
CA ARG A 234 27.09 28.70 11.69
C ARG A 234 28.28 28.00 11.03
N ALA A 235 28.12 26.79 10.53
CA ALA A 235 29.19 26.04 9.87
C ALA A 235 29.66 26.69 8.55
N ILE A 236 28.72 27.16 7.71
CA ILE A 236 29.05 27.89 6.47
C ILE A 236 29.77 29.20 6.79
N MET A 237 29.33 29.95 7.80
CA MET A 237 30.01 31.17 8.26
C MET A 237 31.46 30.89 8.74
N LYS A 238 31.64 29.84 9.56
CA LYS A 238 32.95 29.32 10.02
C LYS A 238 33.85 28.91 8.86
N MET A 239 33.28 28.38 7.78
CA MET A 239 33.99 27.99 6.57
C MET A 239 34.41 29.18 5.71
N THR A 240 33.49 30.10 5.44
CA THR A 240 33.64 31.13 4.40
C THR A 240 34.28 32.42 4.91
N PHE A 241 33.75 33.05 5.97
CA PHE A 241 34.15 34.42 6.36
C PHE A 241 34.98 34.54 7.64
N CYS A 242 35.05 33.52 8.49
CA CYS A 242 36.00 33.53 9.61
C CYS A 242 37.50 33.64 9.23
N PRO A 243 37.97 33.23 8.03
CA PRO A 243 39.29 33.65 7.52
C PRO A 243 39.46 35.17 7.47
N HIS A 244 38.44 35.89 7.00
CA HIS A 244 38.46 37.35 6.88
C HIS A 244 38.53 37.99 8.28
N CYS A 245 37.71 37.51 9.22
CA CYS A 245 37.74 37.99 10.60
C CYS A 245 39.09 37.76 11.30
N ARG A 246 39.83 36.69 10.97
CA ARG A 246 41.19 36.43 11.50
C ARG A 246 42.32 37.06 10.64
N GLY A 247 42.01 38.01 9.76
CA GLY A 247 43.01 38.73 8.96
C GLY A 247 43.65 37.90 7.84
N MET A 248 42.92 36.91 7.31
CA MET A 248 43.36 35.99 6.25
C MET A 248 42.35 35.90 5.08
N PRO A 249 41.85 37.03 4.52
CA PRO A 249 40.75 37.04 3.54
C PRO A 249 41.07 36.33 2.21
N ASN A 250 42.33 36.05 1.91
CA ASN A 250 42.76 35.37 0.68
C ASN A 250 42.95 33.85 0.86
N VAL A 251 42.57 33.27 2.02
CA VAL A 251 42.78 31.85 2.32
C VAL A 251 41.45 31.08 2.20
N LYS A 252 41.29 30.35 1.08
CA LYS A 252 40.11 29.52 0.82
C LYS A 252 40.02 28.29 1.74
N PRO A 253 38.82 27.79 2.08
CA PRO A 253 38.63 26.53 2.81
C PRO A 253 39.24 25.32 2.09
N CYS A 254 39.70 24.34 2.88
CA CYS A 254 40.14 23.03 2.37
C CYS A 254 38.97 22.26 1.74
N PHE A 255 39.22 21.46 0.69
CA PHE A 255 38.17 20.69 0.01
C PHE A 255 37.41 19.74 0.96
N ASN A 256 38.10 18.93 1.75
CA ASN A 256 37.48 18.01 2.72
C ASN A 256 36.72 18.73 3.85
N TYR A 257 37.17 19.93 4.24
CA TYR A 257 36.46 20.77 5.21
C TYR A 257 35.12 21.23 4.64
N CYS A 258 35.13 21.71 3.39
CA CYS A 258 33.90 22.06 2.68
C CYS A 258 32.97 20.86 2.51
N GLN A 259 33.50 19.69 2.14
CA GLN A 259 32.71 18.45 2.05
C GLN A 259 31.95 18.15 3.34
N ASN A 260 32.61 18.21 4.51
CA ASN A 260 31.95 17.95 5.80
C ASN A 260 30.88 18.99 6.14
N VAL A 261 31.17 20.28 5.94
CA VAL A 261 30.18 21.36 6.15
C VAL A 261 28.96 21.16 5.23
N VAL A 262 29.17 20.90 3.94
CA VAL A 262 28.09 20.81 2.95
C VAL A 262 27.30 19.51 3.10
N LYS A 263 27.93 18.37 3.44
CA LYS A 263 27.23 17.12 3.75
C LYS A 263 26.40 17.20 5.03
N GLY A 264 26.89 17.89 6.07
CA GLY A 264 26.11 18.18 7.27
C GLY A 264 24.91 19.09 6.97
N CYS A 265 25.13 20.14 6.17
CA CYS A 265 24.08 21.07 5.72
C CYS A 265 22.98 20.41 4.86
N LEU A 266 23.36 19.50 3.96
CA LEU A 266 22.47 18.90 2.96
C LEU A 266 22.13 17.43 3.26
N ALA A 267 22.27 17.03 4.53
CA ALA A 267 22.13 15.65 4.99
C ALA A 267 20.75 15.04 4.67
N ASN A 268 19.69 15.83 4.85
CA ASN A 268 18.32 15.42 4.51
C ASN A 268 18.13 15.33 2.98
N GLN A 269 18.75 16.22 2.21
CA GLN A 269 18.68 16.22 0.75
C GLN A 269 19.38 14.99 0.16
N ALA A 270 20.44 14.50 0.80
CA ALA A 270 21.11 13.26 0.41
C ALA A 270 20.26 11.99 0.64
N ASP A 271 19.35 11.97 1.62
CA ASP A 271 18.39 10.85 1.83
C ASP A 271 17.46 10.62 0.62
N LEU A 272 17.29 11.58 -0.30
CA LEU A 272 16.55 11.36 -1.55
C LEU A 272 17.30 10.46 -2.53
N SER A 273 18.62 10.31 -2.42
CA SER A 273 19.46 9.72 -3.47
C SER A 273 19.04 8.30 -3.87
N THR A 274 18.61 7.46 -2.92
CA THR A 274 18.17 6.09 -3.20
C THR A 274 16.90 6.07 -4.06
N GLU A 275 15.86 6.80 -3.66
CA GLU A 275 14.59 6.80 -4.40
C GLU A 275 14.66 7.64 -5.69
N TRP A 276 15.57 8.59 -5.75
CA TRP A 276 15.90 9.33 -6.97
C TRP A 276 16.58 8.43 -8.01
N GLN A 277 17.54 7.61 -7.59
CA GLN A 277 18.17 6.60 -8.44
C GLN A 277 17.17 5.52 -8.86
N ASN A 278 16.30 5.05 -7.95
CA ASN A 278 15.21 4.12 -8.26
C ASN A 278 14.26 4.71 -9.33
N LEU A 279 13.80 5.95 -9.14
CA LEU A 279 12.92 6.63 -10.10
C LEU A 279 13.58 6.72 -11.48
N ILE A 280 14.80 7.25 -11.56
CA ILE A 280 15.51 7.40 -12.83
C ILE A 280 15.76 6.04 -13.48
N GLN A 281 16.16 5.03 -12.71
CA GLN A 281 16.35 3.67 -13.22
C GLN A 281 15.05 3.08 -13.80
N LYS A 282 13.88 3.38 -13.22
CA LYS A 282 12.58 2.98 -13.79
C LYS A 282 12.13 3.83 -14.97
N CYS A 283 12.42 5.13 -15.00
CA CYS A 283 12.27 5.93 -16.22
C CYS A 283 13.10 5.31 -17.37
N LEU A 284 14.37 4.97 -17.12
CA LEU A 284 15.26 4.32 -18.10
C LEU A 284 14.83 2.89 -18.50
N GLU A 285 14.04 2.20 -17.68
CA GLU A 285 13.45 0.90 -18.03
C GLU A 285 12.20 1.05 -18.92
N VAL A 286 11.34 2.02 -18.63
CA VAL A 286 10.19 2.37 -19.47
C VAL A 286 10.65 2.97 -20.81
N ASP A 287 11.71 3.80 -20.82
CA ASP A 287 12.36 4.36 -22.03
C ASP A 287 12.80 3.27 -23.01
N ARG A 288 13.22 2.09 -22.50
CA ARG A 288 13.53 0.92 -23.35
C ARG A 288 12.27 0.24 -23.91
N MET A 289 11.14 0.28 -23.21
CA MET A 289 9.85 -0.18 -23.76
C MET A 289 9.21 0.79 -24.74
N VAL A 290 9.56 2.09 -24.69
CA VAL A 290 9.18 3.05 -25.74
C VAL A 290 9.74 2.61 -27.10
N VAL A 291 10.94 2.02 -27.10
CA VAL A 291 11.61 1.44 -28.28
C VAL A 291 11.15 0.00 -28.57
N GLU A 292 11.08 -0.87 -27.56
CA GLU A 292 10.69 -2.29 -27.70
C GLU A 292 9.32 -2.60 -27.04
N VAL A 293 8.20 -2.32 -27.74
CA VAL A 293 6.91 -2.96 -27.35
C VAL A 293 6.94 -4.39 -27.88
N LEU A 294 7.34 -5.34 -27.03
CA LEU A 294 7.60 -6.72 -27.45
C LEU A 294 6.35 -7.54 -27.76
N GLU A 295 6.54 -8.44 -28.72
CA GLU A 295 5.58 -9.44 -29.18
C GLU A 295 5.40 -10.59 -28.17
N THR A 296 4.34 -11.38 -28.35
CA THR A 296 3.93 -12.40 -27.38
C THR A 296 4.54 -13.77 -27.61
N GLY A 297 5.10 -14.36 -26.55
CA GLY A 297 5.25 -15.81 -26.40
C GLY A 297 6.59 -16.42 -26.79
N HIS A 298 6.87 -17.60 -26.21
CA HIS A 298 7.97 -18.51 -26.52
C HIS A 298 9.39 -17.92 -26.70
N VAL A 299 10.16 -17.87 -25.60
CA VAL A 299 11.63 -18.01 -25.68
C VAL A 299 12.08 -19.09 -24.70
N SER A 300 12.52 -20.23 -25.24
CA SER A 300 13.18 -21.30 -24.49
C SER A 300 14.61 -20.90 -24.09
N SER A 301 15.04 -21.18 -22.86
CA SER A 301 16.39 -20.87 -22.38
C SER A 301 17.22 -22.14 -22.10
N SER A 302 18.15 -22.45 -23.02
CA SER A 302 19.31 -23.28 -22.71
C SER A 302 20.36 -22.44 -21.96
N GLY A 303 21.05 -23.05 -20.99
CA GLY A 303 21.87 -22.31 -20.00
C GLY A 303 23.17 -21.68 -20.54
N TRP A 304 23.58 -20.57 -19.91
CA TRP A 304 24.83 -19.85 -20.18
C TRP A 304 25.50 -19.40 -18.87
N SER A 305 26.83 -19.30 -18.84
CA SER A 305 27.59 -19.13 -17.59
C SER A 305 27.68 -17.67 -17.08
N SER A 306 27.90 -17.51 -15.77
CA SER A 306 27.85 -16.22 -15.07
C SER A 306 28.83 -15.16 -15.58
N GLN A 307 30.01 -15.55 -16.09
CA GLN A 307 30.98 -14.59 -16.66
C GLN A 307 30.55 -14.09 -18.05
N GLN A 308 29.79 -14.87 -18.83
CA GLN A 308 29.30 -14.45 -20.15
C GLN A 308 28.17 -13.41 -20.05
N ARG A 309 27.35 -13.46 -18.97
CA ARG A 309 26.30 -12.45 -18.69
C ARG A 309 26.86 -11.02 -18.57
N MET A 310 28.08 -10.84 -18.04
CA MET A 310 28.62 -9.50 -17.77
C MET A 310 29.19 -8.82 -19.02
N LYS A 311 29.89 -9.57 -19.89
CA LYS A 311 30.48 -9.01 -21.12
C LYS A 311 29.40 -8.57 -22.13
N ARG A 312 28.32 -9.34 -22.23
CA ARG A 312 27.22 -9.08 -23.18
C ARG A 312 26.44 -7.79 -22.90
N LYS A 313 26.54 -7.20 -21.70
CA LYS A 313 25.86 -5.93 -21.37
C LYS A 313 26.35 -4.73 -22.20
N LEU A 314 27.56 -4.80 -22.76
CA LEU A 314 28.08 -3.79 -23.69
C LEU A 314 27.81 -4.18 -25.14
N ASP A 315 28.09 -5.44 -25.52
CA ASP A 315 27.90 -5.95 -26.89
C ASP A 315 26.42 -5.89 -27.35
N SER A 316 25.46 -6.06 -26.44
CA SER A 316 24.03 -5.92 -26.76
C SER A 316 23.65 -4.52 -27.25
N MET A 317 24.35 -3.46 -26.86
CA MET A 317 24.06 -2.10 -27.35
C MET A 317 24.36 -1.93 -28.84
N LEU A 318 25.24 -2.77 -29.41
CA LEU A 318 25.51 -2.80 -30.86
C LEU A 318 24.54 -3.71 -31.64
N GLN A 319 23.84 -4.64 -30.98
CA GLN A 319 22.83 -5.50 -31.64
C GLN A 319 21.42 -4.89 -31.64
N VAL A 320 21.13 -3.89 -30.80
CA VAL A 320 19.89 -3.09 -30.89
C VAL A 320 19.85 -2.26 -32.19
N VAL A 321 21.02 -1.88 -32.73
CA VAL A 321 21.14 -1.13 -33.99
C VAL A 321 20.59 -1.90 -35.20
N ASP A 322 20.56 -3.24 -35.14
CA ASP A 322 20.03 -4.11 -36.20
C ASP A 322 18.50 -4.38 -36.05
N ARG A 323 17.82 -3.67 -35.14
CA ARG A 323 16.37 -3.81 -34.85
C ARG A 323 15.52 -2.59 -35.20
N PHE A 324 16.06 -1.56 -35.84
CA PHE A 324 15.36 -0.32 -36.23
C PHE A 324 14.28 -0.49 -37.35
N SER A 325 13.53 -1.59 -37.35
CA SER A 325 12.43 -1.87 -38.29
C SER A 325 11.33 -2.78 -37.70
N SER A 326 11.24 -2.92 -36.37
CA SER A 326 10.12 -3.67 -35.76
C SER A 326 8.78 -2.94 -35.94
N PRO A 327 7.69 -3.60 -36.38
CA PRO A 327 6.35 -3.00 -36.52
C PRO A 327 5.63 -2.78 -35.17
N THR A 328 6.40 -2.57 -34.09
CA THR A 328 5.93 -2.53 -32.69
C THR A 328 6.61 -1.43 -31.85
N ASN A 329 7.09 -0.35 -32.46
CA ASN A 329 7.49 0.86 -31.72
C ASN A 329 6.23 1.62 -31.23
N ILE A 330 6.30 2.38 -30.13
CA ILE A 330 5.20 3.30 -29.73
C ILE A 330 4.86 4.31 -30.85
N GLU A 331 5.86 4.81 -31.60
CA GLU A 331 5.65 5.63 -32.80
C GLU A 331 4.80 4.91 -33.85
N ALA A 332 5.05 3.61 -34.07
CA ALA A 332 4.27 2.79 -34.99
C ALA A 332 2.84 2.56 -34.48
N VAL A 333 2.64 2.28 -33.19
CA VAL A 333 1.31 2.04 -32.60
C VAL A 333 0.45 3.31 -32.60
N ILE A 334 0.99 4.43 -32.11
CA ILE A 334 0.25 5.69 -31.99
C ILE A 334 0.07 6.36 -33.37
N GLY A 335 1.09 6.30 -34.22
CA GLY A 335 1.05 6.89 -35.56
C GLY A 335 0.10 6.16 -36.53
N SER A 336 -0.11 4.84 -36.35
CA SER A 336 -0.92 4.03 -37.27
C SER A 336 -2.37 3.77 -36.83
N ILE A 337 -2.89 4.48 -35.81
CA ILE A 337 -4.27 4.27 -35.33
C ILE A 337 -5.28 4.47 -36.48
N ASN A 338 -5.11 5.50 -37.30
CA ASN A 338 -5.91 5.71 -38.52
C ASN A 338 -5.82 4.55 -39.53
N ILE A 339 -4.65 3.95 -39.72
CA ILE A 339 -4.45 2.82 -40.66
C ILE A 339 -5.19 1.59 -40.15
N LYS A 340 -5.02 1.24 -38.87
CA LYS A 340 -5.70 0.10 -38.26
C LYS A 340 -7.23 0.28 -38.23
N ILE A 341 -7.74 1.48 -37.99
CA ILE A 341 -9.17 1.78 -38.12
C ILE A 341 -9.64 1.62 -39.58
N SER A 342 -8.81 1.97 -40.56
CA SER A 342 -9.11 1.74 -41.99
C SER A 342 -9.22 0.25 -42.30
N ASP A 343 -8.24 -0.56 -41.88
CA ASP A 343 -8.24 -2.02 -42.04
C ASP A 343 -9.49 -2.67 -41.39
N ALA A 344 -9.90 -2.17 -40.23
CA ALA A 344 -11.13 -2.60 -39.55
C ALA A 344 -12.40 -2.24 -40.36
N MET A 345 -12.47 -1.04 -40.93
CA MET A 345 -13.59 -0.64 -41.78
C MET A 345 -13.68 -1.48 -43.06
N ILE A 346 -12.54 -1.86 -43.67
CA ILE A 346 -12.49 -2.78 -44.81
C ILE A 346 -13.06 -4.15 -44.42
N ASN A 347 -12.53 -4.78 -43.35
CA ASN A 347 -13.03 -6.06 -42.82
C ASN A 347 -14.55 -6.07 -42.61
N MET A 348 -15.09 -4.99 -42.03
CA MET A 348 -16.52 -4.87 -41.77
C MET A 348 -17.34 -4.69 -43.05
N LEU A 349 -16.86 -3.88 -44.00
CA LEU A 349 -17.57 -3.61 -45.26
C LEU A 349 -17.56 -4.80 -46.22
N GLU A 350 -16.56 -5.67 -46.17
CA GLU A 350 -16.55 -6.95 -46.89
C GLU A 350 -17.53 -7.96 -46.26
N LYS A 351 -17.54 -8.06 -44.92
CA LYS A 351 -18.34 -9.06 -44.19
C LYS A 351 -19.80 -8.68 -43.96
N ILE A 352 -20.19 -7.42 -44.11
CA ILE A 352 -21.53 -6.89 -43.75
C ILE A 352 -22.69 -7.77 -44.25
N VAL A 353 -22.63 -8.29 -45.48
CA VAL A 353 -23.71 -9.13 -46.05
C VAL A 353 -23.84 -10.47 -45.31
N HIS A 354 -22.71 -11.09 -44.95
CA HIS A 354 -22.72 -12.32 -44.14
C HIS A 354 -23.22 -12.04 -42.72
N ILE A 355 -22.78 -10.91 -42.14
CA ILE A 355 -23.16 -10.48 -40.80
C ILE A 355 -24.67 -10.19 -40.71
N THR A 356 -25.25 -9.42 -41.65
CA THR A 356 -26.69 -9.19 -41.76
C THR A 356 -27.46 -10.51 -41.84
N ASN A 357 -27.03 -11.44 -42.71
CA ASN A 357 -27.68 -12.75 -42.83
C ASN A 357 -27.62 -13.57 -41.53
N LYS A 358 -26.52 -13.48 -40.77
CA LYS A 358 -26.38 -14.14 -39.46
C LYS A 358 -27.23 -13.49 -38.38
N VAL A 359 -27.28 -12.16 -38.30
CA VAL A 359 -28.15 -11.42 -37.38
C VAL A 359 -29.62 -11.72 -37.67
N PHE A 360 -30.04 -11.79 -38.93
CA PHE A 360 -31.43 -12.12 -39.29
C PHE A 360 -31.79 -13.58 -38.99
N GLN A 361 -30.81 -14.50 -38.99
CA GLN A 361 -31.00 -15.89 -38.51
C GLN A 361 -31.15 -15.97 -36.98
N GLY A 362 -30.41 -15.16 -36.21
CA GLY A 362 -30.43 -15.18 -34.74
C GLY A 362 -31.53 -14.34 -34.10
N CYS A 363 -31.85 -13.18 -34.66
CA CYS A 363 -32.81 -12.20 -34.13
C CYS A 363 -34.13 -12.15 -34.91
N GLY A 364 -34.28 -12.94 -35.98
CA GLY A 364 -35.39 -12.85 -36.92
C GLY A 364 -35.26 -11.66 -37.90
N ASN A 365 -36.10 -11.64 -38.93
CA ASN A 365 -36.10 -10.55 -39.92
C ASN A 365 -36.71 -9.27 -39.30
N PRO A 366 -36.01 -8.13 -39.34
CA PRO A 366 -36.57 -6.85 -38.90
C PRO A 366 -37.66 -6.36 -39.85
N LYS A 367 -38.51 -5.42 -39.37
CA LYS A 367 -39.62 -4.89 -40.16
C LYS A 367 -39.08 -4.10 -41.36
N ALA A 368 -39.67 -4.30 -42.54
CA ALA A 368 -39.36 -3.47 -43.70
C ALA A 368 -39.80 -2.02 -43.44
N ALA A 369 -38.90 -1.06 -43.65
CA ALA A 369 -39.19 0.35 -43.44
C ALA A 369 -40.26 0.84 -44.43
N THR A 370 -41.29 1.53 -43.93
CA THR A 370 -42.34 2.07 -44.80
C THR A 370 -41.77 3.19 -45.68
N THR A 371 -41.93 3.03 -47.00
CA THR A 371 -41.22 3.84 -47.99
C THR A 371 -41.55 5.33 -47.91
N ARG A 372 -40.53 6.15 -47.62
CA ARG A 372 -40.43 7.53 -48.10
C ARG A 372 -39.24 7.64 -49.06
N SER A 373 -39.51 8.16 -50.25
CA SER A 373 -38.52 8.25 -51.33
C SER A 373 -37.35 9.17 -50.96
N PRO A 374 -36.09 8.83 -51.28
CA PRO A 374 -34.99 9.78 -51.25
C PRO A 374 -35.23 10.89 -52.29
N ALA A 375 -35.14 12.14 -51.88
CA ALA A 375 -35.08 13.26 -52.82
C ALA A 375 -33.65 13.33 -53.39
N VAL A 376 -33.53 13.45 -54.70
CA VAL A 376 -32.24 13.66 -55.37
C VAL A 376 -31.84 15.13 -55.20
N GLU A 377 -30.65 15.40 -54.65
CA GLU A 377 -29.97 16.67 -54.88
C GLU A 377 -28.52 16.46 -55.33
N GLU A 378 -28.24 16.83 -56.58
CA GLU A 378 -26.93 16.73 -57.22
C GLU A 378 -26.13 18.02 -57.01
N LYS A 379 -24.89 17.95 -56.49
CA LYS A 379 -23.97 19.11 -56.49
C LYS A 379 -22.48 18.76 -56.60
N ARG A 380 -22.03 18.72 -57.86
CA ARG A 380 -20.74 19.20 -58.38
C ARG A 380 -19.42 18.83 -57.67
N LYS A 381 -18.58 18.10 -58.43
CA LYS A 381 -17.12 18.08 -58.32
C LYS A 381 -16.53 19.49 -58.07
N ARG A 382 -15.54 19.60 -57.18
CA ARG A 382 -14.54 20.67 -57.23
C ARG A 382 -13.14 20.06 -57.14
N LYS A 383 -12.30 20.34 -58.13
CA LYS A 383 -10.92 19.84 -58.23
C LYS A 383 -9.99 20.93 -57.71
N VAL A 384 -9.11 20.61 -56.76
CA VAL A 384 -7.98 21.46 -56.39
C VAL A 384 -6.74 20.58 -56.37
N LEU A 385 -5.75 20.98 -57.16
CA LEU A 385 -4.37 20.51 -57.11
C LEU A 385 -3.52 21.77 -56.96
N ASN A 386 -2.71 21.85 -55.91
CA ASN A 386 -1.26 21.94 -56.05
C ASN A 386 -0.57 21.93 -54.69
N ASP A 387 0.75 21.75 -54.76
CA ASP A 387 1.70 21.78 -53.65
C ASP A 387 1.46 22.92 -52.64
N ASP A 388 1.83 22.65 -51.39
CA ASP A 388 2.73 23.57 -50.72
C ASP A 388 3.95 22.79 -50.19
N LYS A 389 5.16 23.25 -50.55
CA LYS A 389 6.42 22.58 -50.20
C LYS A 389 6.90 23.02 -48.83
N GLY A 390 6.11 22.67 -47.80
CA GLY A 390 6.53 22.74 -46.41
C GLY A 390 7.68 21.76 -46.15
N THR A 391 8.92 22.24 -46.28
CA THR A 391 10.10 21.57 -45.71
C THR A 391 10.01 21.69 -44.19
N ALA A 392 9.25 20.78 -43.57
CA ALA A 392 9.27 20.61 -42.13
C ALA A 392 10.73 20.39 -41.69
N PRO A 393 11.22 21.07 -40.63
CA PRO A 393 12.53 20.75 -40.09
C PRO A 393 12.53 19.28 -39.70
N SER A 394 13.60 18.56 -40.09
CA SER A 394 13.73 17.11 -39.91
C SER A 394 13.38 16.74 -38.47
N THR A 395 12.19 16.19 -38.27
CA THR A 395 11.67 15.92 -36.94
C THR A 395 12.57 14.84 -36.32
N PRO A 396 13.15 15.05 -35.13
CA PRO A 396 14.03 14.04 -34.54
C PRO A 396 13.23 12.74 -34.37
N THR A 397 13.80 11.63 -34.83
CA THR A 397 13.21 10.30 -34.63
C THR A 397 13.12 10.01 -33.13
N LEU A 398 12.15 9.18 -32.74
CA LEU A 398 11.94 8.83 -31.34
C LEU A 398 13.23 8.29 -30.69
N ASP A 399 14.01 7.47 -31.41
CA ASP A 399 15.30 6.93 -30.94
C ASP A 399 16.32 8.02 -30.57
N LYS A 400 16.31 9.16 -31.29
CA LYS A 400 17.20 10.29 -30.98
C LYS A 400 16.75 11.03 -29.73
N LEU A 401 15.44 11.23 -29.57
CA LEU A 401 14.86 11.83 -28.37
C LEU A 401 15.11 10.95 -27.14
N VAL A 402 14.90 9.64 -27.27
CA VAL A 402 15.21 8.60 -26.27
C VAL A 402 16.68 8.64 -25.89
N SER A 403 17.59 8.63 -26.87
CA SER A 403 19.04 8.74 -26.61
C SER A 403 19.43 10.00 -25.85
N ASP A 404 18.89 11.17 -26.25
CA ASP A 404 19.19 12.45 -25.59
C ASP A 404 18.63 12.52 -24.16
N VAL A 405 17.47 11.91 -23.88
CA VAL A 405 16.89 11.82 -22.53
C VAL A 405 17.59 10.78 -21.66
N THR A 406 17.82 9.56 -22.17
CA THR A 406 18.56 8.51 -21.46
C THR A 406 19.91 9.03 -20.96
N LYS A 407 20.65 9.76 -21.80
CA LYS A 407 21.94 10.37 -21.40
C LYS A 407 21.76 11.40 -20.28
N ARG A 408 20.84 12.35 -20.42
CA ARG A 408 20.59 13.39 -19.39
C ARG A 408 20.10 12.81 -18.06
N LEU A 409 19.30 11.74 -18.11
CA LEU A 409 18.85 11.03 -16.91
C LEU A 409 20.00 10.29 -16.22
N GLN A 410 20.90 9.64 -16.97
CA GLN A 410 22.12 9.03 -16.42
C GLN A 410 23.03 10.08 -15.75
N GLU A 411 23.23 11.23 -16.39
CA GLU A 411 23.98 12.37 -15.82
C GLU A 411 23.35 12.90 -14.50
N LEU A 412 22.05 12.71 -14.30
CA LEU A 412 21.32 13.13 -13.09
C LEU A 412 21.21 12.06 -11.99
N GLN A 413 21.51 10.78 -12.23
CA GLN A 413 21.42 9.72 -11.21
C GLN A 413 22.16 10.03 -9.89
N PRO A 414 23.40 10.54 -9.89
CA PRO A 414 24.15 10.81 -8.65
C PRO A 414 23.92 12.22 -8.07
N TYR A 415 22.97 13.00 -8.60
CA TYR A 415 22.81 14.44 -8.31
C TYR A 415 22.83 14.79 -6.81
N TRP A 416 22.00 14.15 -5.98
CA TRP A 416 21.86 14.52 -4.56
C TRP A 416 23.12 14.31 -3.72
N ILE A 417 23.94 13.32 -4.03
CA ILE A 417 25.23 13.07 -3.36
C ILE A 417 26.37 13.91 -3.95
N GLN A 418 26.40 14.08 -5.28
CA GLN A 418 27.41 14.93 -5.96
C GLN A 418 27.24 16.42 -5.70
N LEU A 419 26.05 16.86 -5.27
CA LEU A 419 25.77 18.25 -4.91
C LEU A 419 26.80 18.83 -3.91
N SER A 420 27.28 18.00 -2.97
CA SER A 420 28.39 18.35 -2.06
C SER A 420 29.67 18.77 -2.80
N THR A 421 30.15 17.91 -3.70
CA THR A 421 31.32 18.15 -4.56
C THR A 421 31.11 19.33 -5.51
N ASN A 422 29.91 19.46 -6.10
CA ASN A 422 29.59 20.52 -7.04
C ASN A 422 29.59 21.92 -6.38
N LEU A 423 29.13 22.01 -5.13
CA LEU A 423 29.22 23.23 -4.33
C LEU A 423 30.64 23.49 -3.82
N CYS A 424 31.43 22.44 -3.51
CA CYS A 424 32.82 22.55 -3.04
C CYS A 424 33.89 22.69 -4.14
N ASN A 425 33.54 23.20 -5.33
CA ASN A 425 34.44 23.37 -6.47
C ASN A 425 35.58 24.40 -6.23
N ASP A 426 36.61 24.39 -7.09
CA ASP A 426 37.83 25.22 -6.97
C ASP A 426 37.60 26.75 -6.94
N LYS A 427 36.41 27.26 -7.26
CA LYS A 427 36.07 28.67 -7.05
C LYS A 427 35.91 28.97 -5.56
N ILE A 428 35.33 28.05 -4.80
CA ILE A 428 35.05 28.19 -3.36
C ILE A 428 36.18 27.58 -2.51
N THR A 429 36.69 26.40 -2.88
CA THR A 429 37.73 25.70 -2.13
C THR A 429 39.14 25.99 -2.65
N ALA A 430 40.14 25.69 -1.82
CA ALA A 430 41.52 25.57 -2.27
C ALA A 430 41.69 24.23 -3.03
N GLY A 431 42.04 24.32 -4.31
CA GLY A 431 42.24 23.15 -5.16
C GLY A 431 43.35 22.21 -4.68
N ILE A 432 43.33 20.98 -5.20
CA ILE A 432 44.07 19.80 -4.70
C ILE A 432 45.60 20.03 -4.58
N SER A 433 46.17 20.99 -5.32
CA SER A 433 47.59 21.38 -5.23
C SER A 433 47.99 22.19 -3.99
N ASN A 434 47.04 22.65 -3.16
CA ASN A 434 47.28 23.54 -2.00
C ASN A 434 46.78 22.98 -0.65
N ILE A 435 46.67 21.65 -0.50
CA ILE A 435 46.13 20.97 0.70
C ILE A 435 46.83 21.37 2.01
N GLU A 436 48.10 21.77 1.98
CA GLU A 436 48.84 22.19 3.18
C GLU A 436 48.62 23.67 3.57
N LYS A 437 47.96 24.46 2.71
CA LYS A 437 47.92 25.94 2.79
C LYS A 437 46.49 26.50 2.67
N CYS A 438 45.48 25.70 2.92
CA CYS A 438 44.06 26.06 2.93
C CYS A 438 43.57 26.43 4.35
N TRP A 439 42.33 26.92 4.48
CA TRP A 439 41.68 27.18 5.77
C TRP A 439 40.99 25.92 6.28
N ASN A 440 41.32 25.51 7.51
CA ASN A 440 40.86 24.26 8.12
C ASN A 440 39.82 24.46 9.24
N GLY A 441 39.16 25.62 9.30
CA GLY A 441 38.19 25.98 10.34
C GLY A 441 38.79 26.64 11.58
N MET A 442 40.11 26.64 11.75
CA MET A 442 40.81 27.33 12.86
C MET A 442 42.00 28.19 12.39
N ALA A 443 42.77 27.69 11.43
CA ALA A 443 43.98 28.34 10.94
C ALA A 443 44.21 28.03 9.44
N LYS A 444 45.32 28.57 8.90
CA LYS A 444 45.85 28.15 7.61
C LYS A 444 46.73 26.90 7.81
N GLY A 445 46.35 25.79 7.21
CA GLY A 445 47.04 24.50 7.34
C GLY A 445 46.24 23.36 6.74
N ARG A 446 46.70 22.13 6.93
CA ARG A 446 45.98 20.92 6.48
C ARG A 446 44.70 20.71 7.30
N TYR A 447 43.65 20.23 6.64
CA TYR A 447 42.48 19.64 7.29
C TYR A 447 42.74 18.14 7.55
N LEU A 448 42.50 17.69 8.79
CA LEU A 448 42.81 16.33 9.24
C LEU A 448 41.61 15.36 9.29
N PRO A 449 40.38 15.79 9.65
CA PRO A 449 39.24 14.88 9.66
C PRO A 449 38.93 14.29 8.27
N GLU A 450 38.42 13.05 8.28
CA GLU A 450 37.95 12.37 7.08
C GLU A 450 36.63 12.95 6.58
N VAL A 451 36.25 12.62 5.34
CA VAL A 451 34.98 13.10 4.75
C VAL A 451 33.84 12.16 5.17
N MET A 452 32.78 12.73 5.74
CA MET A 452 31.62 11.97 6.20
C MET A 452 30.89 11.25 5.06
N GLY A 453 30.22 10.14 5.40
CA GLY A 453 29.26 9.49 4.51
C GLY A 453 28.07 10.41 4.16
N ASP A 454 27.31 10.03 3.15
CA ASP A 454 26.12 10.77 2.70
C ASP A 454 24.85 10.33 3.45
N GLY A 455 23.81 11.17 3.41
CA GLY A 455 22.54 10.94 4.12
C GLY A 455 22.56 11.40 5.58
N LEU A 456 21.38 11.44 6.20
CA LEU A 456 21.18 11.99 7.55
C LEU A 456 21.89 11.18 8.63
N ALA A 457 21.73 9.86 8.62
CA ALA A 457 22.31 8.96 9.62
C ALA A 457 23.85 9.04 9.68
N SER A 458 24.50 9.32 8.55
CA SER A 458 25.96 9.46 8.44
C SER A 458 26.52 10.70 9.15
N GLN A 459 25.69 11.68 9.51
CA GLN A 459 26.17 12.94 10.10
C GLN A 459 26.28 12.93 11.63
N ILE A 460 25.93 11.82 12.31
CA ILE A 460 25.95 11.72 13.79
C ILE A 460 27.31 12.09 14.41
N ASN A 461 28.41 11.88 13.68
CA ASN A 461 29.78 12.19 14.09
C ASN A 461 30.43 13.27 13.20
N ASN A 462 29.64 14.13 12.53
CA ASN A 462 30.18 15.17 11.65
C ASN A 462 30.96 16.23 12.48
N PRO A 463 32.25 16.48 12.20
CA PRO A 463 33.09 17.35 13.03
C PRO A 463 32.80 18.86 12.87
N GLU A 464 31.99 19.26 11.89
CA GLU A 464 31.77 20.68 11.54
C GLU A 464 30.32 21.17 11.69
N VAL A 465 29.36 20.25 11.69
CA VAL A 465 27.92 20.56 11.78
C VAL A 465 27.28 19.60 12.79
N ASP A 466 26.66 20.14 13.83
CA ASP A 466 25.80 19.35 14.71
C ASP A 466 24.47 19.08 13.97
N VAL A 467 24.11 17.79 13.86
CA VAL A 467 22.98 17.33 13.04
C VAL A 467 22.14 16.35 13.85
N ASP A 468 20.98 16.82 14.30
CA ASP A 468 19.99 15.99 14.99
C ASP A 468 19.34 14.98 14.03
N ILE A 469 19.93 13.80 13.95
CA ILE A 469 19.45 12.69 13.12
C ILE A 469 18.06 12.18 13.52
N THR A 470 17.54 12.57 14.69
CA THR A 470 16.19 12.19 15.15
C THR A 470 15.09 13.06 14.57
N LYS A 471 15.43 14.22 13.96
CA LYS A 471 14.50 15.19 13.38
C LYS A 471 14.71 15.33 11.86
N PRO A 472 14.35 14.31 11.05
CA PRO A 472 14.39 14.43 9.59
C PRO A 472 13.37 15.46 9.10
N ASP A 473 13.70 16.18 8.02
CA ASP A 473 12.78 17.15 7.43
C ASP A 473 11.55 16.46 6.81
N MET A 474 10.36 16.97 7.13
CA MET A 474 9.09 16.38 6.70
C MET A 474 8.76 16.63 5.23
N THR A 475 9.22 17.76 4.66
CA THR A 475 9.11 18.07 3.22
C THR A 475 9.92 17.08 2.40
N ILE A 476 11.13 16.78 2.86
CA ILE A 476 12.04 15.77 2.31
C ILE A 476 11.39 14.38 2.39
N ARG A 477 10.90 13.96 3.57
CA ARG A 477 10.21 12.66 3.73
C ARG A 477 8.96 12.54 2.86
N GLN A 478 8.19 13.62 2.67
CA GLN A 478 7.09 13.68 1.71
C GLN A 478 7.55 13.49 0.26
N GLN A 479 8.66 14.14 -0.16
CA GLN A 479 9.17 13.99 -1.52
C GLN A 479 9.72 12.57 -1.76
N ILE A 480 10.36 11.95 -0.77
CA ILE A 480 10.76 10.53 -0.80
C ILE A 480 9.55 9.62 -1.04
N MET A 481 8.41 9.90 -0.41
CA MET A 481 7.16 9.16 -0.66
C MET A 481 6.62 9.38 -2.08
N GLN A 482 6.68 10.60 -2.62
CA GLN A 482 6.28 10.88 -4.01
C GLN A 482 7.17 10.16 -5.04
N LEU A 483 8.49 10.11 -4.82
CA LEU A 483 9.41 9.32 -5.63
C LEU A 483 9.05 7.83 -5.60
N LYS A 484 8.70 7.27 -4.43
CA LYS A 484 8.26 5.87 -4.29
C LYS A 484 6.96 5.57 -5.05
N ILE A 485 5.95 6.43 -4.91
CA ILE A 485 4.67 6.29 -5.61
C ILE A 485 4.90 6.28 -7.12
N MET A 486 5.68 7.23 -7.65
CA MET A 486 5.96 7.32 -9.09
C MET A 486 6.84 6.15 -9.59
N THR A 487 7.81 5.70 -8.80
CA THR A 487 8.61 4.49 -9.10
C THR A 487 7.71 3.25 -9.19
N SER A 488 6.70 3.13 -8.32
CA SER A 488 5.72 2.04 -8.38
C SER A 488 4.81 2.14 -9.61
N ARG A 489 4.38 3.34 -10.00
CA ARG A 489 3.62 3.56 -11.25
C ARG A 489 4.42 3.16 -12.49
N LEU A 490 5.66 3.65 -12.62
CA LEU A 490 6.56 3.29 -13.72
C LEU A 490 6.84 1.79 -13.79
N LYS A 491 6.95 1.10 -12.64
CA LYS A 491 7.10 -0.36 -12.60
C LYS A 491 5.84 -1.07 -13.11
N ASN A 492 4.65 -0.68 -12.65
CA ASN A 492 3.41 -1.29 -13.11
C ASN A 492 3.15 -1.01 -14.61
N ALA A 493 3.53 0.18 -15.08
CA ALA A 493 3.50 0.57 -16.49
C ALA A 493 4.46 -0.27 -17.35
N TYR A 494 5.65 -0.60 -16.83
CA TYR A 494 6.55 -1.58 -17.45
C TYR A 494 5.92 -2.99 -17.51
N ASP A 495 5.24 -3.41 -16.44
CA ASP A 495 4.46 -4.65 -16.42
C ASP A 495 3.18 -4.58 -17.29
N GLY A 496 2.89 -3.43 -17.92
CA GLY A 496 1.78 -3.20 -18.85
C GLY A 496 0.42 -2.92 -18.21
N ASN A 497 0.38 -2.55 -16.93
CA ASN A 497 -0.84 -2.32 -16.14
C ASN A 497 -1.02 -0.84 -15.82
N ASP A 498 -2.25 -0.33 -15.95
CA ASP A 498 -2.59 1.00 -15.41
C ASP A 498 -2.74 0.91 -13.88
N VAL A 499 -2.48 2.02 -13.20
CA VAL A 499 -2.58 2.19 -11.74
C VAL A 499 -3.34 3.45 -11.34
N ASP A 500 -3.65 4.33 -12.30
CA ASP A 500 -4.46 5.52 -12.04
C ASP A 500 -5.96 5.20 -12.03
N PHE A 501 -6.36 4.02 -12.54
CA PHE A 501 -7.71 3.45 -12.36
C PHE A 501 -7.79 2.53 -11.12
N GLN A 502 -7.79 3.16 -9.95
CA GLN A 502 -8.54 2.65 -8.79
C GLN A 502 -9.75 3.57 -8.61
N ASP A 503 -10.92 3.03 -8.26
CA ASP A 503 -12.17 3.81 -8.13
C ASP A 503 -12.02 4.98 -7.15
N THR A 504 -11.81 6.19 -7.68
CA THR A 504 -11.88 7.43 -6.89
C THR A 504 -13.33 7.91 -6.79
N SER A 505 -14.19 7.09 -6.17
CA SER A 505 -15.36 7.60 -5.47
C SER A 505 -14.92 8.03 -4.06
N ASP A 506 -14.94 9.35 -3.86
CA ASP A 506 -14.86 10.05 -2.56
C ASP A 506 -13.71 9.69 -1.61
N ASP A 507 -12.53 10.31 -1.83
CA ASP A 507 -11.86 10.99 -0.70
C ASP A 507 -10.88 12.10 -1.15
N LEU A 508 -11.40 13.31 -1.35
CA LEU A 508 -10.61 14.52 -1.66
C LEU A 508 -10.85 15.63 -0.60
N SER A 509 -10.80 15.21 0.67
CA SER A 509 -11.07 16.07 1.84
C SER A 509 -9.93 17.07 2.11
N GLY A 510 -9.96 18.20 1.41
CA GLY A 510 -9.05 19.33 1.64
C GLY A 510 -9.28 20.00 3.00
N SER A 511 -8.24 20.11 3.82
CA SER A 511 -8.33 20.69 5.18
C SER A 511 -8.54 22.21 5.17
N GLY A 512 -9.79 22.65 5.00
CA GLY A 512 -10.22 24.03 5.23
C GLY A 512 -10.33 24.37 6.71
N SER A 513 -9.49 25.28 7.21
CA SER A 513 -9.50 25.71 8.62
C SER A 513 -10.67 26.68 8.91
N GLY A 514 -11.84 26.14 9.21
CA GLY A 514 -13.03 26.91 9.59
C GLY A 514 -13.19 27.07 11.11
N MET A 515 -12.75 28.19 11.68
CA MET A 515 -13.17 28.59 13.03
C MET A 515 -14.56 29.23 12.98
N GLY A 516 -15.49 28.72 13.78
CA GLY A 516 -16.85 29.26 13.92
C GLY A 516 -17.41 28.95 15.30
N CYS A 517 -17.38 29.94 16.21
CA CYS A 517 -17.90 29.81 17.56
C CYS A 517 -19.45 29.95 17.59
N PRO A 518 -20.17 29.14 18.37
CA PRO A 518 -21.53 29.48 18.79
C PRO A 518 -21.48 30.48 19.97
N GLU A 519 -22.04 31.69 19.81
CA GLU A 519 -22.25 32.61 20.93
C GLU A 519 -23.54 32.26 21.70
N GLY A 520 -23.48 32.21 23.03
CA GLY A 520 -24.66 31.95 23.86
C GLY A 520 -24.40 31.86 25.36
N VAL A 521 -24.55 32.97 26.08
CA VAL A 521 -24.67 33.08 27.56
C VAL A 521 -23.41 32.78 28.40
N CYS A 522 -22.55 33.79 28.42
CA CYS A 522 -21.48 34.07 29.37
C CYS A 522 -21.83 33.88 30.88
N LYS A 523 -20.80 33.69 31.73
CA LYS A 523 -20.35 34.72 32.72
C LYS A 523 -19.16 34.31 33.63
N GLY A 524 -18.18 35.22 33.72
CA GLY A 524 -17.28 35.39 34.88
C GLY A 524 -15.97 34.57 34.87
N ARG A 525 -14.93 34.99 35.60
CA ARG A 525 -14.69 36.29 36.27
C ARG A 525 -13.18 36.49 36.49
N THR A 526 -12.68 37.72 36.32
CA THR A 526 -11.26 38.07 36.56
C THR A 526 -10.96 38.44 38.01
N GLY A 527 -9.69 38.35 38.42
CA GLY A 527 -9.20 38.77 39.74
C GLY A 527 -7.80 39.40 39.67
N GLY A 528 -7.75 40.73 39.56
CA GLY A 528 -6.50 41.51 39.54
C GLY A 528 -6.82 43.01 39.41
N ARG A 529 -6.35 43.83 40.37
CA ARG A 529 -6.56 45.30 40.44
C ARG A 529 -5.37 46.03 39.76
N THR A 530 -5.40 47.33 39.40
CA THR A 530 -5.90 48.51 40.16
C THR A 530 -6.23 49.67 39.18
N VAL A 531 -7.43 50.28 39.22
CA VAL A 531 -7.75 51.68 39.67
C VAL A 531 -6.64 52.71 39.35
N THR A 532 -6.85 53.76 38.54
CA THR A 532 -7.63 55.02 38.77
C THR A 532 -8.03 55.69 37.41
N HIS A 533 -8.82 56.80 37.25
CA HIS A 533 -9.64 57.64 38.14
C HIS A 533 -10.89 58.27 37.42
N SER A 534 -11.34 59.47 37.83
CA SER A 534 -12.67 60.08 37.60
C SER A 534 -12.80 61.14 36.46
N THR A 535 -13.83 60.99 35.63
CA THR A 535 -14.81 62.01 35.14
C THR A 535 -14.41 63.45 34.74
N LYS A 536 -14.86 63.92 33.55
CA LYS A 536 -15.92 64.98 33.39
C LYS A 536 -16.45 65.12 31.94
N ARG A 537 -17.47 65.98 31.76
CA ARG A 537 -18.34 66.30 30.59
C ARG A 537 -18.59 67.83 30.59
N PRO A 538 -19.32 68.47 29.63
CA PRO A 538 -19.60 68.17 28.21
C PRO A 538 -19.52 69.46 27.30
N VAL A 539 -20.31 69.50 26.20
CA VAL A 539 -20.79 70.67 25.37
C VAL A 539 -20.16 70.83 23.96
N THR A 540 -21.01 71.28 23.02
CA THR A 540 -20.86 71.41 21.55
C THR A 540 -21.00 72.91 21.13
N PRO A 541 -21.20 73.36 19.86
CA PRO A 541 -21.24 72.70 18.54
C PRO A 541 -20.54 73.44 17.35
N ASN A 542 -20.68 72.87 16.13
CA ASN A 542 -21.08 73.55 14.87
C ASN A 542 -20.03 73.90 13.75
N LEU A 543 -20.56 73.98 12.51
CA LEU A 543 -20.09 74.67 11.28
C LEU A 543 -19.19 73.98 10.20
N LYS A 544 -19.89 73.28 9.28
CA LYS A 544 -20.11 73.64 7.83
C LYS A 544 -19.13 73.29 6.69
N LYS A 545 -19.78 73.04 5.52
CA LYS A 545 -19.39 73.20 4.08
C LYS A 545 -18.61 72.05 3.39
N GLN A 546 -19.19 71.35 2.39
CA GLN A 546 -19.38 71.65 0.92
C GLN A 546 -18.23 71.05 0.08
N ASN A 547 -18.38 70.48 -1.13
CA ASN A 547 -19.47 70.36 -2.14
C ASN A 547 -19.42 68.93 -2.77
N ALA A 548 -20.51 68.29 -3.23
CA ALA A 548 -21.21 68.42 -4.53
C ALA A 548 -20.35 68.03 -5.77
N SER A 549 -20.83 67.36 -6.83
CA SER A 549 -22.17 66.83 -7.18
C SER A 549 -22.13 65.93 -8.44
N GLY A 550 -23.13 65.04 -8.64
CA GLY A 550 -23.38 64.34 -9.91
C GLY A 550 -24.79 63.72 -9.94
N ALA A 551 -25.58 63.99 -10.98
CA ALA A 551 -26.98 63.57 -11.11
C ALA A 551 -27.14 62.17 -11.77
N GLY A 552 -28.29 61.48 -11.68
CA GLY A 552 -29.50 61.77 -10.91
C GLY A 552 -30.82 61.66 -11.69
N SER A 553 -31.42 60.46 -11.71
CA SER A 553 -32.81 60.19 -12.14
C SER A 553 -33.26 58.84 -11.52
N VAL A 554 -33.87 58.84 -10.33
CA VAL A 554 -35.32 58.92 -10.04
C VAL A 554 -36.06 57.57 -10.25
N PRO A 555 -36.67 56.98 -9.18
CA PRO A 555 -37.31 55.66 -9.21
C PRO A 555 -38.86 55.69 -9.11
N GLN A 556 -39.52 54.52 -9.20
CA GLN A 556 -40.70 54.22 -8.36
C GLN A 556 -41.02 52.69 -8.25
N PRO A 557 -41.68 52.22 -7.17
CA PRO A 557 -42.04 50.80 -6.95
C PRO A 557 -43.56 50.53 -6.78
N GLN A 558 -43.95 49.24 -6.81
CA GLN A 558 -45.16 48.56 -6.27
C GLN A 558 -45.00 47.04 -6.58
N SER A 559 -45.37 46.01 -5.80
CA SER A 559 -46.58 45.63 -5.04
C SER A 559 -47.82 45.37 -5.92
N ALA A 560 -48.63 44.30 -5.80
CA ALA A 560 -48.71 43.26 -4.76
C ALA A 560 -49.46 41.97 -5.23
N SER A 561 -49.17 40.84 -4.55
CA SER A 561 -50.09 39.80 -4.02
C SER A 561 -51.20 39.08 -4.82
N PHE A 562 -51.46 37.84 -4.35
CA PHE A 562 -52.67 36.98 -4.47
C PHE A 562 -53.08 36.36 -5.83
N LEU A 563 -53.22 35.01 -5.83
CA LEU A 563 -54.54 34.39 -5.69
C LEU A 563 -54.46 32.90 -5.25
N LEU A 564 -55.62 32.30 -4.96
CA LEU A 564 -55.78 31.00 -4.30
C LEU A 564 -56.99 30.25 -4.90
N LEU A 565 -56.89 28.91 -5.06
CA LEU A 565 -57.94 27.86 -4.94
C LEU A 565 -57.79 26.69 -5.94
N ALA A 566 -58.37 25.53 -5.57
CA ALA A 566 -58.49 24.28 -6.37
C ALA A 566 -59.94 24.18 -6.96
N PRO A 567 -60.69 23.05 -7.13
CA PRO A 567 -60.64 21.73 -6.43
C PRO A 567 -61.06 20.44 -7.23
N VAL A 568 -61.18 19.30 -6.50
CA VAL A 568 -62.17 18.17 -6.69
C VAL A 568 -62.08 17.27 -7.96
N ALA A 569 -62.45 15.97 -7.98
CA ALA A 569 -62.42 14.81 -7.04
C ALA A 569 -62.75 13.53 -7.86
N THR A 570 -62.52 12.27 -7.44
CA THR A 570 -63.42 11.47 -6.57
C THR A 570 -63.01 9.97 -6.59
N ARG A 571 -63.23 9.22 -5.49
CA ARG A 571 -64.03 7.95 -5.45
C ARG A 571 -63.99 7.23 -4.08
N THR A 572 -65.13 7.26 -3.40
CA THR A 572 -65.88 6.21 -2.66
C THR A 572 -65.19 5.17 -1.73
N THR A 573 -66.01 4.51 -0.90
CA THR A 573 -65.66 3.90 0.41
C THR A 573 -66.17 2.46 0.58
N LEU A 574 -65.96 1.90 1.81
CA LEU A 574 -66.52 0.68 2.46
C LEU A 574 -65.49 -0.47 2.63
N THR A 575 -65.36 -1.18 3.76
CA THR A 575 -66.04 -1.10 5.09
C THR A 575 -65.06 -1.48 6.23
N SER A 576 -65.49 -1.40 7.49
CA SER A 576 -64.66 -1.65 8.69
C SER A 576 -64.79 -3.07 9.28
N VAL A 577 -63.75 -3.50 10.00
CA VAL A 577 -63.87 -4.23 11.29
C VAL A 577 -62.82 -3.64 12.24
N ARG A 578 -63.20 -3.46 13.52
CA ARG A 578 -62.30 -3.01 14.61
C ARG A 578 -62.41 -4.03 15.73
N ALA A 579 -61.27 -4.59 16.16
CA ALA A 579 -61.20 -5.46 17.34
C ALA A 579 -60.17 -4.88 18.31
N GLN A 580 -60.60 -4.59 19.53
CA GLN A 580 -59.72 -4.26 20.66
C GLN A 580 -59.57 -5.51 21.52
N GLU A 581 -58.34 -5.89 21.84
CA GLU A 581 -58.06 -6.61 23.08
C GLU A 581 -56.94 -5.88 23.83
N SER A 582 -57.29 -5.32 24.97
CA SER A 582 -56.38 -4.73 25.95
C SER A 582 -56.07 -5.77 27.02
N LEU A 583 -54.80 -6.04 27.30
CA LEU A 583 -54.39 -6.89 28.42
C LEU A 583 -53.16 -6.29 29.12
N SER A 584 -53.42 -5.64 30.25
CA SER A 584 -52.45 -5.15 31.22
C SER A 584 -52.07 -6.24 32.22
N VAL A 585 -50.81 -6.23 32.68
CA VAL A 585 -50.34 -6.95 33.87
C VAL A 585 -49.32 -6.05 34.58
N GLU A 586 -49.41 -5.94 35.90
CA GLU A 586 -48.62 -5.00 36.70
C GLU A 586 -47.32 -5.62 37.23
N CYS A 587 -46.24 -4.83 37.30
CA CYS A 587 -45.00 -5.17 38.01
C CYS A 587 -44.88 -4.27 39.26
N SER A 588 -45.69 -4.54 40.29
CA SER A 588 -45.74 -3.77 41.55
C SER A 588 -44.88 -4.42 42.65
N LEU A 589 -44.14 -3.59 43.39
CA LEU A 589 -43.37 -4.03 44.57
C LEU A 589 -44.24 -4.04 45.85
N PRO A 590 -43.95 -4.91 46.84
CA PRO A 590 -44.59 -4.83 48.16
C PRO A 590 -44.11 -3.59 48.92
N VAL A 591 -45.03 -2.89 49.59
CA VAL A 591 -44.73 -1.73 50.45
C VAL A 591 -44.59 -2.19 51.91
N GLN A 592 -43.63 -1.62 52.62
CA GLN A 592 -43.68 -1.45 54.08
C GLN A 592 -43.55 0.04 54.41
N GLU A 593 -44.17 0.45 55.50
CA GLU A 593 -44.54 1.85 55.79
C GLU A 593 -43.55 2.57 56.72
N THR A 594 -43.81 3.86 56.96
CA THR A 594 -43.12 4.81 57.89
C THR A 594 -41.77 5.37 57.40
N GLU A 595 -41.43 6.67 57.55
CA GLU A 595 -42.22 7.83 57.99
C GLU A 595 -41.61 9.18 57.52
N THR A 596 -42.47 10.14 57.15
CA THR A 596 -42.21 11.60 56.96
C THR A 596 -41.19 12.10 55.90
N LEU A 597 -41.52 13.26 55.28
CA LEU A 597 -40.74 13.98 54.26
C LEU A 597 -40.46 15.43 54.70
N PRO A 598 -39.37 16.04 54.19
CA PRO A 598 -39.44 17.46 53.81
C PRO A 598 -38.76 17.83 52.47
N ASP A 599 -39.41 18.77 51.76
CA ASP A 599 -38.91 19.77 50.79
C ASP A 599 -37.90 19.38 49.66
N PRO A 600 -38.34 19.31 48.39
CA PRO A 600 -37.48 19.09 47.22
C PRO A 600 -36.95 20.40 46.61
N SER A 601 -36.06 21.13 47.32
CA SER A 601 -35.47 22.39 46.84
C SER A 601 -33.93 22.48 46.92
N VAL A 602 -33.24 21.33 46.85
CA VAL A 602 -31.76 21.26 46.70
C VAL A 602 -31.37 20.34 45.53
N ASP A 603 -30.53 20.85 44.62
CA ASP A 603 -29.90 20.05 43.55
C ASP A 603 -28.64 19.34 44.08
N HIS A 604 -28.65 18.00 44.02
CA HIS A 604 -27.51 17.16 44.36
C HIS A 604 -27.20 16.17 43.23
N SER A 605 -26.39 16.65 42.29
CA SER A 605 -25.67 15.82 41.34
C SER A 605 -24.67 14.88 42.05
N TYR A 606 -24.63 13.62 41.61
CA TYR A 606 -23.60 12.61 41.89
C TYR A 606 -23.07 12.48 43.34
N ALA A 607 -23.96 12.22 44.30
CA ALA A 607 -23.59 11.63 45.59
C ALA A 607 -23.86 10.11 45.61
N LEU A 608 -22.86 9.30 45.97
CA LEU A 608 -23.05 7.89 46.32
C LEU A 608 -23.74 7.80 47.71
N PRO A 609 -24.74 6.93 47.91
CA PRO A 609 -25.33 6.73 49.24
C PRO A 609 -24.28 6.21 50.22
N THR A 610 -24.10 6.90 51.35
CA THR A 610 -23.08 6.58 52.36
C THR A 610 -23.48 5.44 53.31
N SER A 611 -24.70 4.91 53.21
CA SER A 611 -25.13 3.70 53.92
C SER A 611 -25.29 2.50 52.96
N LEU A 612 -24.83 1.33 53.41
CA LEU A 612 -24.83 0.10 52.63
C LEU A 612 -26.25 -0.37 52.26
N GLU A 613 -27.24 -0.05 53.10
CA GLU A 613 -28.64 -0.44 52.92
C GLU A 613 -29.30 0.34 51.77
N ASN A 614 -29.04 1.65 51.64
CA ASN A 614 -29.58 2.45 50.53
C ASN A 614 -28.98 2.04 49.18
N LEU A 615 -27.73 1.56 49.15
CA LEU A 615 -27.13 0.95 47.96
C LEU A 615 -27.79 -0.40 47.61
N ARG A 616 -28.04 -1.26 48.61
CA ARG A 616 -28.76 -2.54 48.42
C ARG A 616 -30.20 -2.34 47.94
N ALA A 617 -30.93 -1.39 48.50
CA ALA A 617 -32.30 -1.08 48.10
C ALA A 617 -32.38 -0.67 46.61
N ARG A 618 -31.54 0.28 46.18
CA ARG A 618 -31.50 0.75 44.78
C ARG A 618 -31.01 -0.34 43.82
N LEU A 619 -30.08 -1.21 44.24
CA LEU A 619 -29.63 -2.35 43.44
C LEU A 619 -30.76 -3.37 43.22
N ASN A 620 -31.51 -3.71 44.27
CA ASN A 620 -32.63 -4.65 44.18
C ASN A 620 -33.78 -4.11 43.32
N GLU A 621 -34.11 -2.82 43.45
CA GLU A 621 -35.11 -2.16 42.59
C GLU A 621 -34.67 -2.19 41.11
N THR A 622 -33.38 -1.93 40.85
CA THR A 622 -32.82 -1.95 39.49
C THR A 622 -32.86 -3.36 38.89
N LEU A 623 -32.49 -4.38 39.66
CA LEU A 623 -32.57 -5.79 39.25
C LEU A 623 -34.02 -6.19 38.90
N PHE A 624 -34.99 -5.88 39.76
CA PHE A 624 -36.40 -6.19 39.53
C PHE A 624 -36.95 -5.54 38.25
N ARG A 625 -36.55 -4.29 37.96
CA ARG A 625 -36.90 -3.60 36.69
C ARG A 625 -36.29 -4.30 35.47
N VAL A 626 -35.04 -4.78 35.56
CA VAL A 626 -34.39 -5.55 34.47
C VAL A 626 -35.10 -6.89 34.25
N GLU A 627 -35.45 -7.62 35.31
CA GLU A 627 -36.19 -8.89 35.22
C GLU A 627 -37.58 -8.72 34.59
N CYS A 628 -38.33 -7.68 34.98
CA CYS A 628 -39.63 -7.39 34.38
C CYS A 628 -39.49 -7.08 32.87
N MET A 629 -38.49 -6.28 32.45
CA MET A 629 -38.20 -6.03 31.02
C MET A 629 -37.78 -7.29 30.25
N GLU A 630 -36.98 -8.18 30.84
CA GLU A 630 -36.63 -9.45 30.21
C GLU A 630 -37.85 -10.37 30.01
N ARG A 631 -38.80 -10.32 30.95
CA ARG A 631 -40.04 -11.10 30.90
C ARG A 631 -40.95 -10.59 29.78
N GLU A 632 -41.07 -9.28 29.61
CA GLU A 632 -41.74 -8.69 28.44
C GLU A 632 -41.05 -9.05 27.12
N LYS A 633 -39.72 -8.97 27.06
CA LYS A 633 -38.93 -9.30 25.87
C LYS A 633 -39.08 -10.77 25.43
N ARG A 634 -39.27 -11.69 26.38
CA ARG A 634 -39.65 -13.09 26.12
C ARG A 634 -41.10 -13.19 25.63
N ASN A 635 -42.04 -12.57 26.34
CA ASN A 635 -43.46 -12.56 25.97
C ASN A 635 -43.72 -11.99 24.55
N ALA A 636 -42.94 -10.98 24.13
CA ALA A 636 -43.00 -10.42 22.78
C ALA A 636 -42.61 -11.46 21.71
N LYS A 637 -41.48 -12.18 21.90
CA LYS A 637 -41.05 -13.25 20.98
C LYS A 637 -42.07 -14.38 20.88
N ASP A 638 -42.74 -14.75 21.97
CA ASP A 638 -43.78 -15.80 21.93
C ASP A 638 -45.12 -15.32 21.34
N ARG A 639 -45.38 -14.01 21.24
CA ARG A 639 -46.47 -13.46 20.40
C ARG A 639 -46.06 -13.48 18.92
N GLU A 640 -44.86 -13.03 18.60
CA GLU A 640 -44.28 -13.04 17.25
C GLU A 640 -44.24 -14.45 16.65
N ARG A 641 -43.81 -15.45 17.43
CA ARG A 641 -43.78 -16.87 17.06
C ARG A 641 -45.19 -17.42 16.77
N ARG A 642 -46.19 -17.04 17.58
CA ARG A 642 -47.59 -17.44 17.34
C ARG A 642 -48.17 -16.80 16.08
N ALA A 643 -47.86 -15.53 15.81
CA ALA A 643 -48.25 -14.85 14.58
C ALA A 643 -47.64 -15.52 13.33
N LYS A 644 -46.34 -15.83 13.34
CA LYS A 644 -45.65 -16.54 12.24
C LYS A 644 -46.28 -17.92 11.98
N ASN A 645 -46.54 -18.70 13.03
CA ASN A 645 -47.19 -20.01 12.90
C ASN A 645 -48.60 -19.91 12.28
N ALA A 646 -49.39 -18.90 12.67
CA ALA A 646 -50.72 -18.67 12.09
C ALA A 646 -50.66 -18.31 10.59
N VAL A 647 -49.70 -17.48 10.19
CA VAL A 647 -49.46 -17.14 8.77
C VAL A 647 -49.05 -18.39 7.97
N CYS A 648 -48.15 -19.22 8.50
CA CYS A 648 -47.76 -20.48 7.84
C CYS A 648 -48.95 -21.42 7.63
N GLY A 649 -49.81 -21.59 8.65
CA GLY A 649 -51.01 -22.42 8.54
C GLY A 649 -52.02 -21.89 7.50
N LEU A 650 -52.21 -20.57 7.43
CA LEU A 650 -53.07 -19.94 6.43
C LEU A 650 -52.54 -20.15 5.01
N LEU A 651 -51.23 -19.96 4.79
CA LEU A 651 -50.59 -20.17 3.50
C LEU A 651 -50.63 -21.63 3.04
N GLN A 652 -50.47 -22.58 3.97
CA GLN A 652 -50.65 -23.99 3.65
C GLN A 652 -52.09 -24.28 3.18
N HIS A 653 -53.11 -23.78 3.89
CA HIS A 653 -54.51 -24.03 3.52
C HIS A 653 -54.91 -23.37 2.18
N LEU A 654 -54.36 -22.19 1.87
CA LEU A 654 -54.56 -21.53 0.57
C LEU A 654 -53.90 -22.31 -0.58
N ARG A 655 -52.74 -22.92 -0.33
CA ARG A 655 -52.01 -23.76 -1.30
C ARG A 655 -52.73 -25.10 -1.53
N GLU A 656 -53.22 -25.74 -0.47
CA GLU A 656 -54.01 -26.98 -0.55
C GLU A 656 -55.33 -26.81 -1.32
N LYS A 657 -55.91 -25.60 -1.33
CA LYS A 657 -57.11 -25.26 -2.11
C LYS A 657 -56.82 -24.64 -3.48
N ASN A 658 -55.54 -24.53 -3.88
CA ASN A 658 -55.11 -24.01 -5.17
C ASN A 658 -55.60 -22.56 -5.47
N LEU A 659 -55.76 -21.73 -4.43
CA LEU A 659 -56.32 -20.37 -4.49
C LEU A 659 -55.27 -19.26 -4.62
N ILE A 660 -54.03 -19.59 -4.95
CA ILE A 660 -52.93 -18.62 -5.12
C ILE A 660 -52.85 -18.25 -6.61
N ASN A 661 -53.28 -17.04 -6.97
CA ASN A 661 -53.02 -16.47 -8.31
C ASN A 661 -51.61 -15.85 -8.36
N GLU A 662 -51.12 -15.53 -9.57
CA GLU A 662 -49.78 -14.92 -9.75
C GLU A 662 -49.63 -13.58 -9.02
N GLU A 663 -50.70 -12.78 -8.88
CA GLU A 663 -50.66 -11.51 -8.12
C GLU A 663 -50.44 -11.72 -6.61
N LEU A 664 -51.05 -12.76 -6.01
CA LEU A 664 -50.81 -13.12 -4.62
C LEU A 664 -49.40 -13.73 -4.43
N LYS A 665 -48.88 -14.38 -5.47
CA LYS A 665 -47.55 -15.00 -5.52
C LYS A 665 -46.44 -13.95 -5.56
N GLU A 666 -46.52 -12.95 -6.45
CA GLU A 666 -45.61 -11.79 -6.45
C GLU A 666 -45.60 -11.06 -5.10
N ARG A 667 -46.77 -10.85 -4.49
CA ARG A 667 -46.89 -10.20 -3.18
C ARG A 667 -46.39 -11.08 -2.02
N LEU A 668 -46.34 -12.40 -2.18
CA LEU A 668 -45.70 -13.31 -1.25
C LEU A 668 -44.18 -13.35 -1.43
N ASP A 669 -43.69 -13.32 -2.67
CA ASP A 669 -42.26 -13.29 -2.96
C ASP A 669 -41.61 -11.99 -2.42
N LEU A 670 -42.34 -10.85 -2.48
CA LEU A 670 -41.96 -9.59 -1.86
C LEU A 670 -41.77 -9.66 -0.32
N TYR A 671 -42.47 -10.59 0.36
CA TYR A 671 -42.28 -10.88 1.79
C TYR A 671 -41.29 -12.03 2.04
N SER A 672 -41.11 -12.95 1.07
CA SER A 672 -40.14 -14.05 1.16
C SER A 672 -38.70 -13.55 1.19
N GLY A 673 -38.41 -12.43 0.51
CA GLY A 673 -37.10 -11.77 0.50
C GLY A 673 -36.59 -11.28 1.87
N ILE A 674 -37.44 -11.32 2.91
CA ILE A 674 -37.07 -10.99 4.31
C ILE A 674 -36.94 -12.27 5.18
N PHE A 675 -37.21 -13.47 4.65
CA PHE A 675 -37.36 -14.70 5.45
C PHE A 675 -36.64 -15.97 4.91
N ILE A 676 -35.47 -15.82 4.28
CA ILE A 676 -34.59 -16.97 3.94
C ILE A 676 -33.19 -16.85 4.58
N LEU A 677 -33.15 -16.77 5.91
CA LEU A 677 -32.00 -17.23 6.69
C LEU A 677 -32.46 -18.08 7.89
N GLY A 678 -32.16 -19.39 7.83
CA GLY A 678 -32.10 -20.25 9.01
C GLY A 678 -33.39 -20.91 9.51
N PHE A 679 -33.97 -21.85 8.74
CA PHE A 679 -34.72 -22.97 9.35
C PHE A 679 -34.76 -24.25 8.49
N ARG A 680 -33.90 -25.24 8.84
CA ARG A 680 -34.13 -26.67 8.60
C ARG A 680 -33.18 -27.52 9.45
N SER A 681 -33.72 -28.29 10.39
CA SER A 681 -33.02 -29.36 11.12
C SER A 681 -34.05 -30.27 11.79
N PHE A 682 -33.76 -31.59 11.84
CA PHE A 682 -34.64 -32.68 12.30
C PHE A 682 -35.94 -32.86 11.47
N ASN A 683 -36.47 -34.06 11.21
CA ASN A 683 -36.21 -35.41 11.74
C ASN A 683 -36.25 -36.47 10.61
N GLY A 684 -35.70 -37.67 10.87
CA GLY A 684 -36.15 -38.92 10.21
C GLY A 684 -35.29 -39.49 9.07
N ASP A 685 -34.46 -40.46 9.41
CA ASP A 685 -33.91 -41.57 8.61
C ASP A 685 -34.06 -41.56 7.07
N LYS A 686 -32.99 -41.14 6.38
CA LYS A 686 -32.29 -41.99 5.39
C LYS A 686 -30.96 -41.37 4.96
N PHE A 687 -30.01 -42.23 4.56
CA PHE A 687 -28.80 -41.80 3.86
C PHE A 687 -29.17 -41.13 2.53
N ILE A 688 -28.77 -39.87 2.35
CA ILE A 688 -28.79 -39.16 1.06
C ILE A 688 -27.35 -38.71 0.79
N THR A 689 -26.88 -38.99 -0.43
CA THR A 689 -25.47 -38.86 -0.83
C THR A 689 -25.03 -37.41 -1.04
N ARG A 690 -23.73 -37.13 -0.83
CA ARG A 690 -23.06 -35.95 -1.39
C ARG A 690 -23.20 -36.02 -2.93
N LYS A 691 -24.11 -35.24 -3.53
CA LYS A 691 -24.07 -34.95 -4.99
C LYS A 691 -24.72 -33.62 -5.41
N ASP A 692 -25.84 -33.23 -4.82
CA ASP A 692 -26.59 -32.05 -5.29
C ASP A 692 -26.38 -30.79 -4.44
N ARG A 693 -25.34 -30.02 -4.80
CA ARG A 693 -25.28 -28.57 -4.60
C ARG A 693 -24.66 -27.92 -5.84
N PRO A 694 -25.14 -26.74 -6.29
CA PRO A 694 -24.55 -26.04 -7.42
C PRO A 694 -23.23 -25.35 -6.99
N THR A 695 -22.14 -26.12 -6.95
CA THR A 695 -20.78 -25.56 -6.93
C THR A 695 -20.60 -24.65 -8.14
N LYS A 696 -20.09 -23.43 -7.95
CA LYS A 696 -19.57 -22.61 -9.06
C LYS A 696 -18.34 -23.33 -9.64
N LYS A 697 -18.58 -24.24 -10.58
CA LYS A 697 -17.54 -24.98 -11.28
C LYS A 697 -16.74 -23.96 -12.10
N TRP A 698 -15.46 -23.79 -11.74
CA TRP A 698 -14.53 -22.98 -12.52
C TRP A 698 -14.49 -23.52 -13.96
N ILE A 699 -14.51 -22.63 -14.94
CA ILE A 699 -14.62 -23.00 -16.36
C ILE A 699 -13.22 -23.38 -16.87
N GLY A 700 -12.80 -24.60 -16.52
CA GLY A 700 -11.49 -25.15 -16.85
C GLY A 700 -11.35 -26.59 -16.34
N GLU A 701 -10.33 -27.28 -16.81
CA GLU A 701 -10.04 -28.68 -16.46
C GLU A 701 -9.08 -28.84 -15.25
N GLU A 702 -8.69 -27.72 -14.65
CA GLU A 702 -7.64 -27.56 -13.66
C GLU A 702 -8.02 -28.08 -12.26
N VAL A 703 -7.03 -28.58 -11.53
CA VAL A 703 -7.14 -29.03 -10.13
C VAL A 703 -6.10 -28.32 -9.27
N TYR A 704 -6.55 -27.67 -8.20
CA TYR A 704 -5.70 -26.91 -7.29
C TYR A 704 -5.18 -27.77 -6.13
N LEU A 705 -3.86 -27.95 -6.05
CA LEU A 705 -3.17 -28.67 -4.97
C LEU A 705 -2.12 -27.79 -4.27
N ASP A 706 -2.32 -26.47 -4.18
CA ASP A 706 -1.40 -25.55 -3.50
C ASP A 706 -2.00 -24.81 -2.28
N TYR A 707 -2.94 -25.46 -1.58
CA TYR A 707 -3.62 -24.87 -0.42
C TYR A 707 -2.68 -24.45 0.75
N ASN A 708 -1.42 -24.89 0.76
CA ASN A 708 -0.39 -24.39 1.69
C ASN A 708 0.25 -23.04 1.26
N ALA A 709 0.17 -22.65 -0.02
CA ALA A 709 0.54 -21.32 -0.48
C ALA A 709 -0.56 -20.32 -0.15
N THR A 710 -1.80 -20.60 -0.58
CA THR A 710 -3.00 -19.84 -0.20
C THR A 710 -4.24 -20.70 -0.34
N THR A 711 -5.27 -20.42 0.46
CA THR A 711 -6.61 -20.97 0.27
C THR A 711 -7.48 -19.98 -0.52
N PRO A 712 -8.52 -20.44 -1.25
CA PRO A 712 -9.65 -19.58 -1.63
C PRO A 712 -10.43 -19.14 -0.37
N LEU A 713 -11.38 -18.23 -0.51
CA LEU A 713 -12.31 -17.87 0.56
C LEU A 713 -13.52 -18.80 0.55
N GLU A 714 -14.02 -19.19 1.72
CA GLU A 714 -15.33 -19.86 1.85
C GLU A 714 -16.47 -18.90 1.43
N PRO A 715 -17.59 -19.40 0.87
CA PRO A 715 -18.73 -18.54 0.50
C PRO A 715 -19.26 -17.70 1.67
N ASP A 716 -19.47 -18.30 2.84
CA ASP A 716 -19.86 -17.61 4.08
C ASP A 716 -18.87 -16.48 4.47
N VAL A 717 -17.59 -16.64 4.17
CA VAL A 717 -16.53 -15.66 4.45
C VAL A 717 -16.61 -14.48 3.49
N ILE A 718 -16.88 -14.74 2.21
CA ILE A 718 -17.13 -13.68 1.21
C ILE A 718 -18.38 -12.89 1.61
N GLU A 719 -19.47 -13.58 1.98
CA GLU A 719 -20.70 -12.95 2.46
C GLU A 719 -20.46 -12.05 3.69
N ALA A 720 -19.74 -12.55 4.70
CA ALA A 720 -19.40 -11.77 5.90
C ALA A 720 -18.59 -10.50 5.59
N ILE A 721 -17.67 -10.56 4.61
CA ILE A 721 -16.93 -9.38 4.14
C ILE A 721 -17.87 -8.40 3.43
N THR A 722 -18.72 -8.88 2.53
CA THR A 722 -19.64 -8.02 1.75
C THR A 722 -20.66 -7.33 2.64
N VAL A 723 -21.26 -8.05 3.60
CA VAL A 723 -22.20 -7.48 4.59
C VAL A 723 -21.48 -6.45 5.49
N ALA A 724 -20.24 -6.71 5.90
CA ALA A 724 -19.48 -5.76 6.71
C ALA A 724 -19.04 -4.51 5.91
N LEU A 725 -18.73 -4.64 4.61
CA LEU A 725 -18.51 -3.49 3.72
C LEU A 725 -19.76 -2.62 3.59
N GLN A 726 -20.92 -3.23 3.34
CA GLN A 726 -22.17 -2.52 3.09
C GLN A 726 -22.78 -1.91 4.37
N GLU A 727 -22.78 -2.66 5.47
CA GLU A 727 -23.55 -2.30 6.67
C GLU A 727 -22.72 -1.89 7.90
N ALA A 728 -21.39 -2.03 7.86
CA ALA A 728 -20.48 -1.78 8.99
C ALA A 728 -19.22 -0.98 8.61
N TRP A 729 -19.33 -0.13 7.60
CA TRP A 729 -18.28 0.80 7.13
C TRP A 729 -17.89 1.88 8.16
N GLY A 730 -18.72 2.13 9.19
CA GLY A 730 -18.50 3.20 10.16
C GLY A 730 -17.23 2.99 10.99
N ASN A 731 -16.49 4.08 11.26
CA ASN A 731 -15.27 4.03 12.05
C ASN A 731 -15.53 3.41 13.45
N PRO A 732 -14.87 2.28 13.83
CA PRO A 732 -15.10 1.59 15.11
C PRO A 732 -14.76 2.41 16.35
N SER A 733 -14.03 3.52 16.20
CA SER A 733 -13.71 4.46 17.28
C SER A 733 -14.85 5.46 17.56
N SER A 734 -15.93 5.45 16.77
CA SER A 734 -17.04 6.39 16.87
C SER A 734 -18.25 5.83 17.64
N MET A 735 -18.78 6.65 18.56
CA MET A 735 -19.89 6.25 19.46
C MET A 735 -21.28 6.21 18.79
N TYR A 736 -21.41 6.74 17.57
CA TYR A 736 -22.64 6.67 16.79
C TYR A 736 -22.88 5.27 16.19
N THR A 737 -24.13 4.96 15.81
CA THR A 737 -24.59 3.60 15.53
C THR A 737 -23.76 2.83 14.48
N PRO A 738 -23.36 3.40 13.31
CA PRO A 738 -22.44 2.72 12.39
C PRO A 738 -21.11 2.29 13.00
N GLY A 739 -20.47 3.14 13.83
CA GLY A 739 -19.21 2.82 14.49
C GLY A 739 -19.36 1.75 15.57
N ARG A 740 -20.46 1.80 16.34
CA ARG A 740 -20.78 0.75 17.32
C ARG A 740 -21.01 -0.62 16.66
N LYS A 741 -21.78 -0.68 15.55
CA LYS A 741 -21.97 -1.92 14.78
C LYS A 741 -20.65 -2.49 14.25
N ALA A 742 -19.75 -1.63 13.77
CA ALA A 742 -18.42 -2.06 13.36
C ALA A 742 -17.60 -2.63 14.53
N LYS A 743 -17.65 -1.99 15.71
CA LYS A 743 -16.97 -2.45 16.93
C LYS A 743 -17.55 -3.75 17.48
N GLU A 744 -18.86 -3.95 17.38
CA GLU A 744 -19.55 -5.21 17.73
C GLU A 744 -19.05 -6.37 16.85
N ILE A 745 -18.96 -6.18 15.53
CA ILE A 745 -18.41 -7.18 14.59
C ILE A 745 -16.94 -7.49 14.89
N ILE A 746 -16.11 -6.48 15.18
CA ILE A 746 -14.71 -6.67 15.58
C ILE A 746 -14.59 -7.49 16.87
N SER A 747 -15.47 -7.24 17.84
CA SER A 747 -15.49 -7.94 19.12
C SER A 747 -15.87 -9.41 18.93
N HIS A 748 -16.95 -9.68 18.19
CA HIS A 748 -17.39 -11.06 17.92
C HIS A 748 -16.36 -11.85 17.08
N SER A 749 -15.72 -11.20 16.11
CA SER A 749 -14.65 -11.82 15.33
C SER A 749 -13.45 -12.22 16.22
N ARG A 750 -13.15 -11.41 17.24
CA ARG A 750 -12.10 -11.67 18.22
C ARG A 750 -12.42 -12.87 19.10
N GLU A 751 -13.68 -13.02 19.54
CA GLU A 751 -14.17 -14.20 20.27
C GLU A 751 -14.03 -15.48 19.44
N GLY A 752 -14.45 -15.45 18.17
CA GLY A 752 -14.35 -16.59 17.25
C GLY A 752 -12.91 -17.06 17.04
N ILE A 753 -11.98 -16.12 16.86
CA ILE A 753 -10.55 -16.39 16.70
C ILE A 753 -9.92 -16.90 18.00
N ALA A 754 -10.27 -16.31 19.15
CA ALA A 754 -9.78 -16.77 20.45
C ALA A 754 -10.20 -18.22 20.73
N LYS A 755 -11.49 -18.53 20.50
CA LYS A 755 -12.03 -19.89 20.64
C LYS A 755 -11.35 -20.90 19.71
N MET A 756 -11.03 -20.49 18.47
CA MET A 756 -10.34 -21.33 17.48
C MET A 756 -8.95 -21.80 17.95
N VAL A 757 -8.32 -21.09 18.88
CA VAL A 757 -6.98 -21.40 19.41
C VAL A 757 -6.97 -21.71 20.93
N GLY A 758 -8.12 -21.87 21.58
CA GLY A 758 -8.18 -22.13 23.03
C GLY A 758 -7.79 -20.95 23.94
N GLY A 759 -7.78 -19.72 23.40
CA GLY A 759 -7.40 -18.50 24.12
C GLY A 759 -8.60 -17.64 24.56
N CYS A 760 -8.31 -16.53 25.24
CA CYS A 760 -9.32 -15.52 25.61
C CYS A 760 -9.42 -14.41 24.54
N ALA A 761 -10.59 -13.77 24.41
CA ALA A 761 -10.76 -12.68 23.44
C ALA A 761 -9.78 -11.52 23.69
N ASP A 762 -9.46 -11.22 24.94
CA ASP A 762 -8.52 -10.15 25.31
C ASP A 762 -7.06 -10.42 24.93
N ASP A 763 -6.69 -11.68 24.65
CA ASP A 763 -5.36 -12.12 24.23
C ASP A 763 -5.11 -11.92 22.72
N ILE A 764 -6.16 -11.69 21.92
CA ILE A 764 -6.07 -11.59 20.46
C ILE A 764 -5.90 -10.14 20.00
N ILE A 765 -4.88 -9.90 19.17
CA ILE A 765 -4.57 -8.62 18.52
C ILE A 765 -4.67 -8.80 17.00
N PHE A 766 -5.43 -7.95 16.29
CA PHE A 766 -5.55 -8.01 14.83
C PHE A 766 -4.30 -7.45 14.12
N MET A 767 -3.87 -8.11 13.05
CA MET A 767 -2.65 -7.83 12.28
C MET A 767 -2.95 -7.84 10.77
N SER A 768 -2.16 -7.16 9.94
CA SER A 768 -2.29 -7.25 8.47
C SER A 768 -1.88 -8.60 7.87
N GLY A 769 -1.30 -9.49 8.67
CA GLY A 769 -0.95 -10.86 8.26
C GLY A 769 0.14 -11.47 9.13
N GLY A 770 0.54 -12.70 8.82
CA GLY A 770 1.59 -13.42 9.56
C GLY A 770 2.96 -12.76 9.50
N THR A 771 3.27 -12.01 8.43
CA THR A 771 4.51 -11.24 8.35
C THR A 771 4.57 -10.14 9.41
N GLU A 772 3.47 -9.39 9.61
CA GLU A 772 3.38 -8.40 10.68
C GLU A 772 3.47 -9.08 12.04
N ALA A 773 2.64 -10.11 12.30
CA ALA A 773 2.58 -10.81 13.58
C ALA A 773 3.96 -11.36 14.02
N ASN A 774 4.68 -12.08 13.14
CA ASN A 774 6.01 -12.61 13.43
C ASN A 774 7.02 -11.48 13.73
N ASN A 775 7.05 -10.42 12.90
CA ASN A 775 7.98 -9.29 13.12
C ASN A 775 7.66 -8.52 14.41
N PHE A 776 6.39 -8.42 14.78
CA PHE A 776 5.93 -7.78 16.01
C PHE A 776 6.43 -8.51 17.27
N VAL A 777 6.42 -9.85 17.26
CA VAL A 777 6.97 -10.67 18.35
C VAL A 777 8.48 -10.48 18.49
N PHE A 778 9.23 -10.49 17.38
CA PHE A 778 10.68 -10.26 17.42
C PHE A 778 11.01 -8.84 17.91
N HIS A 779 10.29 -7.80 17.45
CA HIS A 779 10.41 -6.44 18.00
C HIS A 779 10.16 -6.41 19.52
N THR A 780 9.10 -7.09 19.97
CA THR A 780 8.69 -7.18 21.37
C THR A 780 9.76 -7.85 22.23
N ALA A 781 10.38 -8.95 21.78
CA ALA A 781 11.43 -9.65 22.53
C ALA A 781 12.68 -8.78 22.77
N ILE A 782 13.09 -7.98 21.78
CA ILE A 782 14.20 -7.04 21.91
C ILE A 782 13.83 -5.91 22.90
N LYS A 783 12.65 -5.31 22.76
CA LYS A 783 12.17 -4.27 23.68
C LYS A 783 12.03 -4.79 25.12
N TYR A 784 11.52 -6.01 25.30
CA TYR A 784 11.41 -6.67 26.59
C TYR A 784 12.77 -6.85 27.26
N PHE A 785 13.75 -7.38 26.53
CA PHE A 785 15.09 -7.62 27.05
C PHE A 785 15.72 -6.36 27.63
N TRP A 786 15.77 -5.27 26.84
CA TRP A 786 16.37 -4.00 27.30
C TRP A 786 15.61 -3.38 28.49
N ASN A 787 14.27 -3.50 28.52
CA ASN A 787 13.46 -3.07 29.65
C ASN A 787 13.66 -3.93 30.92
N VAL A 788 14.11 -5.18 30.80
CA VAL A 788 14.50 -6.04 31.93
C VAL A 788 15.90 -5.67 32.42
N VAL A 789 16.88 -5.57 31.52
CA VAL A 789 18.26 -5.20 31.85
C VAL A 789 18.30 -3.85 32.57
N GLN A 790 17.67 -2.81 32.01
CA GLN A 790 17.64 -1.48 32.62
C GLN A 790 17.02 -1.49 34.04
N LYS A 791 15.98 -2.29 34.28
CA LYS A 791 15.37 -2.43 35.62
C LYS A 791 16.25 -3.18 36.60
N ALA A 792 17.02 -4.17 36.14
CA ALA A 792 17.95 -4.90 36.98
C ALA A 792 19.17 -4.03 37.36
N GLU A 793 19.72 -3.27 36.40
CA GLU A 793 20.78 -2.27 36.64
C GLU A 793 20.34 -1.23 37.67
N LEU A 794 19.13 -0.66 37.53
CA LEU A 794 18.54 0.28 38.50
C LEU A 794 18.36 -0.33 39.91
N ASN A 795 18.19 -1.64 40.01
CA ASN A 795 18.05 -2.37 41.27
C ASN A 795 19.40 -2.93 41.78
N GLY A 796 20.53 -2.60 41.15
CA GLY A 796 21.86 -3.08 41.54
C GLY A 796 22.16 -4.56 41.23
N VAL A 797 21.33 -5.21 40.41
CA VAL A 797 21.47 -6.62 40.04
C VAL A 797 22.20 -6.73 38.69
N GLN A 798 23.41 -7.30 38.68
CA GLN A 798 24.17 -7.50 37.43
C GLN A 798 23.56 -8.61 36.55
N VAL A 799 23.06 -8.25 35.38
CA VAL A 799 22.57 -9.19 34.36
C VAL A 799 23.71 -9.59 33.42
N GLY A 800 24.63 -10.39 33.94
CA GLY A 800 25.77 -10.93 33.18
C GLY A 800 27.09 -10.18 33.39
N SER A 801 28.20 -10.85 33.06
CA SER A 801 29.56 -10.40 33.34
C SER A 801 30.03 -9.31 32.37
N SER A 802 30.21 -8.09 32.88
CA SER A 802 30.65 -6.93 32.09
C SER A 802 32.13 -6.99 31.70
N GLN A 803 32.46 -7.59 30.55
CA GLN A 803 33.78 -7.45 29.91
C GLN A 803 33.66 -7.01 28.44
N GLN A 804 33.93 -5.71 28.21
CA GLN A 804 34.31 -5.10 26.93
C GLN A 804 33.51 -5.53 25.68
N GLY A 805 32.21 -5.76 25.86
CA GLY A 805 31.20 -5.94 24.81
C GLY A 805 29.82 -5.69 25.41
N GLY A 806 28.91 -5.06 24.65
CA GLY A 806 27.55 -4.81 25.12
C GLY A 806 26.77 -6.12 25.25
N ILE A 807 26.05 -6.29 26.36
CA ILE A 807 25.22 -7.47 26.62
C ILE A 807 24.04 -7.48 25.66
N LEU A 808 24.00 -8.42 24.71
CA LEU A 808 22.93 -8.53 23.70
C LEU A 808 21.84 -9.54 24.11
N PRO A 809 20.57 -9.32 23.70
CA PRO A 809 19.54 -10.35 23.77
C PRO A 809 19.92 -11.56 22.93
N HIS A 810 19.61 -12.77 23.40
CA HIS A 810 19.74 -13.98 22.61
C HIS A 810 18.36 -14.54 22.20
N LEU A 811 18.25 -14.95 20.95
CA LEU A 811 17.04 -15.55 20.36
C LEU A 811 17.38 -16.96 19.84
N ILE A 812 16.44 -17.89 19.93
CA ILE A 812 16.57 -19.25 19.38
C ILE A 812 15.43 -19.49 18.38
N THR A 813 15.75 -20.05 17.22
CA THR A 813 14.80 -20.35 16.15
C THR A 813 15.29 -21.53 15.32
N SER A 814 14.47 -22.16 14.46
CA SER A 814 14.96 -23.27 13.60
C SER A 814 15.58 -22.79 12.28
N ASN A 815 16.30 -23.68 11.59
CA ASN A 815 16.81 -23.44 10.23
C ASN A 815 15.79 -23.73 9.11
N VAL A 816 14.53 -24.10 9.44
CA VAL A 816 13.47 -24.38 8.46
C VAL A 816 12.24 -23.46 8.58
N GLU A 817 12.36 -22.38 9.36
CA GLU A 817 11.31 -21.38 9.56
C GLU A 817 10.87 -20.69 8.27
N HIS A 818 9.66 -20.11 8.31
CA HIS A 818 9.21 -19.19 7.27
C HIS A 818 10.07 -17.91 7.21
N ASP A 819 10.20 -17.31 6.03
CA ASP A 819 11.00 -16.10 5.78
C ASP A 819 10.70 -14.95 6.75
N SER A 820 9.43 -14.76 7.15
CA SER A 820 9.05 -13.69 8.09
C SER A 820 9.51 -13.91 9.55
N VAL A 821 10.06 -15.09 9.88
CA VAL A 821 10.79 -15.38 11.13
C VAL A 821 12.29 -15.38 10.84
N ARG A 822 12.71 -16.12 9.80
CA ARG A 822 14.12 -16.32 9.43
C ARG A 822 14.84 -15.00 9.12
N LEU A 823 14.24 -14.12 8.31
CA LEU A 823 14.87 -12.88 7.87
C LEU A 823 14.94 -11.82 8.98
N VAL A 824 13.90 -11.68 9.82
CA VAL A 824 13.94 -10.74 10.95
C VAL A 824 14.98 -11.18 11.99
N ALA A 825 15.11 -12.49 12.23
CA ALA A 825 16.17 -13.03 13.07
C ALA A 825 17.58 -12.77 12.49
N GLN A 826 17.78 -13.02 11.19
CA GLN A 826 19.05 -12.72 10.50
C GLN A 826 19.39 -11.22 10.55
N GLN A 827 18.43 -10.34 10.24
CA GLN A 827 18.67 -8.89 10.25
C GLN A 827 19.00 -8.36 11.65
N LEU A 828 18.36 -8.87 12.72
CA LEU A 828 18.72 -8.50 14.09
C LEU A 828 20.14 -8.94 14.49
N MET A 829 20.63 -10.05 13.92
CA MET A 829 22.00 -10.53 14.09
C MET A 829 23.01 -9.68 13.29
N GLU A 830 22.72 -9.39 12.02
CA GLU A 830 23.56 -8.58 11.13
C GLU A 830 23.68 -7.12 11.63
N GLU A 831 22.59 -6.54 12.13
CA GLU A 831 22.56 -5.21 12.75
C GLU A 831 23.15 -5.19 14.18
N LYS A 832 23.64 -6.34 14.70
CA LYS A 832 24.18 -6.51 16.07
C LYS A 832 23.21 -6.08 17.18
N LYS A 833 21.91 -6.26 16.94
CA LYS A 833 20.83 -5.97 17.91
C LYS A 833 20.47 -7.20 18.76
N ALA A 834 20.83 -8.39 18.31
CA ALA A 834 20.67 -9.65 19.03
C ALA A 834 21.76 -10.67 18.62
N GLU A 835 22.00 -11.65 19.48
CA GLU A 835 22.56 -12.94 19.08
C GLU A 835 21.43 -13.88 18.66
N VAL A 836 21.64 -14.74 17.64
CA VAL A 836 20.65 -15.75 17.24
C VAL A 836 21.30 -17.12 17.07
N THR A 837 20.71 -18.14 17.70
CA THR A 837 21.03 -19.54 17.41
C THR A 837 19.95 -20.15 16.51
N PHE A 838 20.35 -20.55 15.30
CA PHE A 838 19.51 -21.30 14.36
C PHE A 838 19.71 -22.81 14.59
N ILE A 839 18.76 -23.46 15.27
CA ILE A 839 18.78 -24.90 15.54
C ILE A 839 18.59 -25.67 14.23
N PRO A 840 19.50 -26.58 13.87
CA PRO A 840 19.29 -27.47 12.74
C PRO A 840 18.19 -28.50 13.05
N VAL A 841 17.28 -28.73 12.12
CA VAL A 841 16.39 -29.90 12.21
C VAL A 841 17.19 -31.20 12.06
N SER A 842 16.72 -32.24 12.74
CA SER A 842 17.23 -33.59 12.62
C SER A 842 16.95 -34.15 11.22
N LYS A 843 17.98 -34.74 10.61
CA LYS A 843 17.91 -35.36 9.27
C LYS A 843 17.21 -36.73 9.25
N LEU A 844 16.73 -37.19 10.42
CA LEU A 844 16.02 -38.46 10.58
C LEU A 844 14.53 -38.25 10.87
N THR A 845 14.15 -37.11 11.43
CA THR A 845 12.77 -36.77 11.83
C THR A 845 12.20 -35.57 11.05
N GLY A 846 13.04 -34.70 10.50
CA GLY A 846 12.63 -33.40 9.96
C GLY A 846 12.15 -32.41 11.03
N GLN A 847 12.26 -32.74 12.31
CA GLN A 847 11.85 -31.92 13.45
C GLN A 847 13.06 -31.20 14.09
N VAL A 848 12.79 -30.16 14.88
CA VAL A 848 13.78 -29.70 15.88
C VAL A 848 13.73 -30.66 17.06
N GLU A 849 14.89 -31.10 17.55
CA GLU A 849 14.94 -31.95 18.74
C GLU A 849 14.87 -31.08 20.00
N VAL A 850 14.12 -31.53 21.02
CA VAL A 850 13.82 -30.70 22.20
C VAL A 850 15.08 -30.39 23.01
N ASP A 851 15.98 -31.36 23.15
CA ASP A 851 17.22 -31.19 23.93
C ASP A 851 18.24 -30.27 23.24
N ASP A 852 18.23 -30.16 21.90
CA ASP A 852 19.05 -29.17 21.18
C ASP A 852 18.55 -27.74 21.46
N VAL A 853 17.23 -27.54 21.45
CA VAL A 853 16.61 -26.24 21.81
C VAL A 853 16.94 -25.86 23.25
N MET A 854 16.85 -26.81 24.19
CA MET A 854 17.17 -26.55 25.60
C MET A 854 18.67 -26.30 25.82
N SER A 855 19.56 -27.03 25.13
CA SER A 855 21.02 -26.88 25.22
C SER A 855 21.52 -25.54 24.66
N ALA A 856 20.76 -24.92 23.76
CA ALA A 856 21.07 -23.58 23.22
C ALA A 856 20.70 -22.41 24.15
N ILE A 857 20.06 -22.65 25.30
CA ILE A 857 19.57 -21.59 26.20
C ILE A 857 20.73 -20.92 26.96
N ARG A 858 21.18 -19.77 26.44
CA ARG A 858 22.13 -18.83 27.08
C ARG A 858 21.47 -18.01 28.21
N PRO A 859 22.23 -17.39 29.13
CA PRO A 859 21.68 -16.49 30.16
C PRO A 859 20.88 -15.31 29.59
N THR A 860 21.28 -14.75 28.45
CA THR A 860 20.59 -13.63 27.78
C THR A 860 19.41 -14.05 26.90
N THR A 861 19.03 -15.33 26.88
CA THR A 861 17.91 -15.82 26.04
C THR A 861 16.59 -15.22 26.50
N CYS A 862 15.90 -14.51 25.61
CA CYS A 862 14.59 -13.92 25.89
C CYS A 862 13.45 -14.44 25.00
N LEU A 863 13.75 -15.07 23.85
CA LEU A 863 12.76 -15.64 22.94
C LEU A 863 13.22 -16.98 22.36
N ILE A 864 12.32 -17.95 22.36
CA ILE A 864 12.36 -19.15 21.51
C ILE A 864 11.20 -19.02 20.52
N SER A 865 11.47 -19.15 19.21
CA SER A 865 10.49 -19.03 18.14
C SER A 865 10.58 -20.23 17.21
N ILE A 866 9.62 -21.15 17.27
CA ILE A 866 9.63 -22.36 16.44
C ILE A 866 8.27 -22.52 15.76
N MET A 867 8.22 -22.60 14.43
CA MET A 867 6.97 -22.82 13.70
C MET A 867 6.28 -24.12 14.11
N LEU A 868 4.95 -24.11 14.23
CA LEU A 868 4.18 -25.29 14.67
C LEU A 868 4.16 -26.38 13.59
N ALA A 869 4.11 -25.99 12.31
CA ALA A 869 4.04 -26.89 11.17
C ALA A 869 4.81 -26.32 9.97
N ASN A 870 5.79 -27.06 9.44
CA ASN A 870 6.60 -26.59 8.33
C ASN A 870 5.80 -26.48 7.02
N ASN A 871 6.01 -25.40 6.25
CA ASN A 871 5.23 -25.12 5.04
C ASN A 871 5.61 -25.94 3.80
N GLU A 872 6.72 -26.67 3.79
CA GLU A 872 7.12 -27.51 2.66
C GLU A 872 6.95 -28.99 2.94
N THR A 873 7.40 -29.49 4.10
CA THR A 873 7.25 -30.90 4.49
C THR A 873 5.91 -31.16 5.19
N GLY A 874 5.33 -30.17 5.85
CA GLY A 874 4.18 -30.37 6.74
C GLY A 874 4.53 -31.03 8.08
N VAL A 875 5.81 -31.27 8.41
CA VAL A 875 6.23 -31.83 9.70
C VAL A 875 5.81 -30.89 10.85
N ILE A 876 5.30 -31.47 11.93
CA ILE A 876 4.85 -30.75 13.13
C ILE A 876 6.01 -30.69 14.14
N MET A 877 6.29 -29.51 14.70
CA MET A 877 7.38 -29.33 15.67
C MET A 877 6.92 -29.59 17.11
N PRO A 878 7.78 -30.06 18.03
CA PRO A 878 7.42 -30.43 19.41
C PRO A 878 7.23 -29.21 20.36
N VAL A 879 6.51 -28.18 19.90
CA VAL A 879 6.33 -26.88 20.59
C VAL A 879 5.78 -27.04 22.02
N GLY A 880 4.78 -27.90 22.23
CA GLY A 880 4.21 -28.14 23.56
C GLY A 880 5.18 -28.83 24.54
N GLU A 881 6.12 -29.64 24.04
CA GLU A 881 7.14 -30.27 24.88
C GLU A 881 8.29 -29.30 25.20
N ILE A 882 8.68 -28.49 24.20
CA ILE A 882 9.57 -27.34 24.39
C ILE A 882 8.99 -26.41 25.48
N SER A 883 7.68 -26.12 25.45
CA SER A 883 7.03 -25.30 26.49
C SER A 883 7.16 -25.89 27.89
N LYS A 884 6.84 -27.18 28.10
CA LYS A 884 6.99 -27.84 29.41
C LYS A 884 8.43 -27.75 29.93
N ARG A 885 9.41 -28.00 29.06
CA ARG A 885 10.85 -27.94 29.41
C ARG A 885 11.30 -26.52 29.74
N ILE A 886 10.78 -25.50 29.06
CA ILE A 886 11.01 -24.08 29.40
C ILE A 886 10.35 -23.71 30.73
N GLN A 887 9.12 -24.18 30.98
CA GLN A 887 8.40 -23.91 32.23
C GLN A 887 9.14 -24.49 33.44
N ALA A 888 9.58 -25.76 33.35
CA ALA A 888 10.38 -26.40 34.39
C ALA A 888 11.74 -25.70 34.64
N LEU A 889 12.37 -25.15 33.60
CA LEU A 889 13.58 -24.33 33.74
C LEU A 889 13.30 -22.91 34.29
N GLY A 890 12.07 -22.43 34.14
CA GLY A 890 11.69 -21.05 34.41
C GLY A 890 11.57 -20.69 35.89
N GLU A 891 11.37 -21.68 36.78
CA GLU A 891 11.23 -21.45 38.22
C GLU A 891 12.59 -21.17 38.91
N GLU A 892 13.69 -21.71 38.38
CA GLU A 892 15.04 -21.60 38.96
C GLU A 892 15.90 -20.51 38.31
N ARG A 893 15.42 -19.90 37.20
CA ARG A 893 16.25 -19.08 36.31
C ARG A 893 16.12 -17.57 36.58
N PRO A 894 17.24 -16.81 36.68
CA PRO A 894 17.21 -15.35 36.78
C PRO A 894 16.71 -14.68 35.48
N ALA A 895 16.18 -13.47 35.60
CA ALA A 895 15.64 -12.72 34.47
C ALA A 895 16.71 -12.44 33.38
N PRO A 896 16.35 -12.41 32.08
CA PRO A 896 14.98 -12.45 31.52
C PRO A 896 14.34 -13.84 31.52
N ARG A 897 12.99 -13.84 31.62
CA ARG A 897 12.17 -15.03 31.33
C ARG A 897 12.33 -15.37 29.84
N VAL A 898 12.49 -16.64 29.53
CA VAL A 898 12.44 -17.13 28.15
C VAL A 898 10.98 -17.18 27.71
N LEU A 899 10.62 -16.39 26.70
CA LEU A 899 9.28 -16.36 26.10
C LEU A 899 9.20 -17.35 24.94
N LEU A 900 8.05 -17.99 24.74
CA LEU A 900 7.85 -18.96 23.65
C LEU A 900 6.84 -18.45 22.60
N HIS A 901 7.29 -18.37 21.34
CA HIS A 901 6.49 -18.07 20.16
C HIS A 901 6.36 -19.29 19.24
N THR A 902 5.20 -19.42 18.58
CA THR A 902 5.05 -20.32 17.45
C THR A 902 4.30 -19.70 16.27
N ASP A 903 4.87 -19.87 15.06
CA ASP A 903 4.15 -19.61 13.82
C ASP A 903 3.21 -20.79 13.50
N ALA A 904 1.91 -20.59 13.75
CA ALA A 904 0.88 -21.59 13.51
C ALA A 904 0.21 -21.48 12.13
N ALA A 905 0.75 -20.65 11.21
CA ALA A 905 0.12 -20.32 9.93
C ALA A 905 -0.33 -21.52 9.09
N GLN A 906 0.38 -22.65 9.16
CA GLN A 906 0.00 -23.85 8.38
C GLN A 906 -0.86 -24.85 9.17
N ALA A 907 -0.83 -24.82 10.50
CA ALA A 907 -1.56 -25.76 11.35
C ALA A 907 -3.04 -25.39 11.51
N ILE A 908 -3.35 -24.09 11.66
CA ILE A 908 -4.72 -23.61 11.88
C ILE A 908 -5.63 -24.05 10.72
N GLY A 909 -6.82 -24.55 11.07
CA GLY A 909 -7.79 -25.06 10.11
C GLY A 909 -7.45 -26.40 9.45
N LYS A 910 -6.32 -27.03 9.82
CA LYS A 910 -5.87 -28.36 9.36
C LYS A 910 -5.62 -29.33 10.51
N LEU A 911 -5.20 -28.83 11.68
CA LEU A 911 -5.03 -29.55 12.94
C LEU A 911 -5.68 -28.77 14.08
N ARG A 912 -5.95 -29.43 15.22
CA ARG A 912 -6.25 -28.72 16.47
C ARG A 912 -5.02 -27.92 16.90
N VAL A 913 -5.25 -26.64 17.17
CA VAL A 913 -4.28 -25.70 17.72
C VAL A 913 -4.90 -25.17 19.00
N ASP A 914 -4.21 -25.33 20.12
CA ASP A 914 -4.72 -24.95 21.44
C ASP A 914 -3.58 -24.37 22.26
N VAL A 915 -3.68 -23.10 22.65
CA VAL A 915 -2.62 -22.38 23.37
C VAL A 915 -2.40 -22.90 24.79
N GLN A 916 -3.37 -23.64 25.35
CA GLN A 916 -3.20 -24.32 26.64
C GLN A 916 -2.35 -25.59 26.45
N ASP A 917 -2.69 -26.44 25.47
CA ASP A 917 -1.94 -27.66 25.15
C ASP A 917 -0.51 -27.35 24.64
N LEU A 918 -0.34 -26.22 23.93
CA LEU A 918 0.96 -25.76 23.42
C LEU A 918 1.76 -24.93 24.45
N GLY A 919 1.11 -24.36 25.46
CA GLY A 919 1.73 -23.57 26.53
C GLY A 919 2.53 -22.35 26.06
N VAL A 920 2.19 -21.74 24.92
CA VAL A 920 2.95 -20.63 24.30
C VAL A 920 2.60 -19.26 24.88
N ASP A 921 3.54 -18.32 24.84
CA ASP A 921 3.30 -16.91 25.17
C ASP A 921 2.77 -16.13 23.95
N TYR A 922 3.18 -16.52 22.74
CA TYR A 922 2.77 -15.90 21.48
C TYR A 922 2.40 -16.94 20.42
N LEU A 923 1.34 -16.70 19.64
CA LEU A 923 0.98 -17.55 18.49
C LEU A 923 0.48 -16.74 17.29
N THR A 924 1.11 -16.93 16.13
CA THR A 924 0.78 -16.20 14.90
C THR A 924 -0.34 -16.89 14.11
N ILE A 925 -1.37 -16.10 13.72
CA ILE A 925 -2.58 -16.55 13.04
C ILE A 925 -2.66 -15.91 11.64
N VAL A 926 -2.85 -16.71 10.58
CA VAL A 926 -2.75 -16.24 9.17
C VAL A 926 -3.95 -16.68 8.34
N GLY A 927 -4.85 -15.74 8.04
CA GLY A 927 -6.19 -16.04 7.49
C GLY A 927 -6.20 -16.83 6.18
N HIS A 928 -5.39 -16.40 5.21
CA HIS A 928 -5.35 -16.99 3.87
C HIS A 928 -4.71 -18.40 3.79
N LYS A 929 -4.52 -19.06 4.94
CA LYS A 929 -4.09 -20.47 5.07
C LYS A 929 -5.19 -21.39 5.63
N PHE A 930 -6.34 -20.82 6.03
CA PHE A 930 -7.51 -21.54 6.55
C PHE A 930 -8.85 -21.05 5.98
N TYR A 931 -8.83 -20.54 4.74
CA TYR A 931 -9.96 -20.00 3.97
C TYR A 931 -10.52 -18.66 4.44
N ALA A 932 -9.67 -17.85 5.09
CA ALA A 932 -9.99 -16.48 5.51
C ALA A 932 -9.26 -15.42 4.66
N PRO A 933 -9.57 -14.12 4.84
CA PRO A 933 -8.92 -13.02 4.13
C PRO A 933 -7.40 -12.97 4.31
N ARG A 934 -6.73 -12.14 3.49
CA ARG A 934 -5.30 -11.83 3.59
C ARG A 934 -5.00 -10.82 4.71
N ILE A 935 -5.52 -11.11 5.90
CA ILE A 935 -5.11 -10.51 7.18
C ILE A 935 -4.72 -11.61 8.17
N GLY A 936 -4.43 -11.24 9.42
CA GLY A 936 -4.11 -12.20 10.47
C GLY A 936 -4.39 -11.66 11.86
N ALA A 937 -3.87 -12.38 12.85
CA ALA A 937 -3.86 -11.96 14.24
C ALA A 937 -2.63 -12.49 14.96
N LEU A 938 -2.32 -11.92 16.11
CA LEU A 938 -1.36 -12.43 17.07
C LEU A 938 -2.12 -12.75 18.36
N TYR A 939 -2.02 -13.99 18.82
CA TYR A 939 -2.32 -14.34 20.21
C TYR A 939 -1.14 -13.94 21.09
N VAL A 940 -1.43 -13.30 22.22
CA VAL A 940 -0.47 -12.95 23.27
C VAL A 940 -1.07 -13.38 24.61
N LYS A 941 -0.38 -14.22 25.38
CA LYS A 941 -0.91 -14.77 26.63
C LYS A 941 -1.03 -13.72 27.74
N SER A 942 -2.22 -13.16 27.92
CA SER A 942 -2.53 -12.12 28.91
C SER A 942 -1.61 -10.87 28.77
N PRO A 943 -1.79 -10.07 27.71
CA PRO A 943 -0.82 -9.05 27.24
C PRO A 943 -0.64 -7.83 28.17
N VAL A 944 -1.44 -7.74 29.24
CA VAL A 944 -1.43 -6.62 30.20
C VAL A 944 -0.81 -7.04 31.54
N THR A 945 -0.78 -8.34 31.86
CA THR A 945 -0.51 -8.85 33.21
C THR A 945 0.63 -9.87 33.28
N LEU A 946 0.87 -10.66 32.22
CA LEU A 946 1.86 -11.75 32.22
C LEU A 946 2.88 -11.62 31.10
N THR A 947 2.43 -11.45 29.86
CA THR A 947 3.29 -11.47 28.67
C THR A 947 3.54 -10.05 28.16
N PRO A 948 4.79 -9.62 27.98
CA PRO A 948 5.11 -8.30 27.47
C PRO A 948 4.70 -8.17 26.00
N ILE A 949 4.29 -6.98 25.57
CA ILE A 949 3.95 -6.69 24.19
C ILE A 949 4.26 -5.21 23.91
N TYR A 950 5.02 -4.92 22.84
CA TYR A 950 5.49 -3.56 22.55
C TYR A 950 5.10 -3.11 21.14
N PRO A 951 4.44 -1.94 20.99
CA PRO A 951 3.91 -1.50 19.70
C PRO A 951 5.01 -1.20 18.69
N LEU A 952 4.93 -1.87 17.54
CA LEU A 952 5.74 -1.57 16.35
C LEU A 952 5.29 -0.27 15.66
N PHE A 953 4.01 0.11 15.81
CA PHE A 953 3.39 1.28 15.21
C PHE A 953 2.79 2.20 16.29
N TYR A 954 2.81 3.51 16.06
CA TYR A 954 2.26 4.52 16.97
C TYR A 954 1.14 5.31 16.27
N GLY A 955 0.04 5.60 16.96
CA GLY A 955 -1.15 6.20 16.36
C GLY A 955 -2.37 6.21 17.28
N GLY A 956 -3.57 6.24 16.70
CA GLY A 956 -4.86 6.54 17.36
C GLY A 956 -5.44 5.51 18.34
N GLY A 957 -4.61 4.69 18.99
CA GLY A 957 -5.00 3.84 20.12
C GLY A 957 -5.83 2.59 19.82
N GLN A 958 -6.08 2.27 18.54
CA GLN A 958 -6.71 1.00 18.15
C GLN A 958 -5.92 -0.20 18.66
N GLU A 959 -6.59 -1.35 18.80
CA GLU A 959 -6.03 -2.58 19.39
C GLU A 959 -5.31 -2.33 20.73
N LYS A 960 -5.96 -1.60 21.65
CA LYS A 960 -5.46 -1.28 22.99
C LYS A 960 -4.15 -0.47 23.01
N ASN A 961 -3.90 0.33 21.96
CA ASN A 961 -2.61 1.00 21.64
C ASN A 961 -1.48 0.06 21.19
N LEU A 962 -1.72 -1.25 21.05
CA LEU A 962 -0.69 -2.21 20.64
C LEU A 962 -0.52 -2.21 19.12
N ARG A 963 -1.63 -2.14 18.38
CA ARG A 963 -1.65 -2.11 16.92
C ARG A 963 -2.58 -1.00 16.41
N PRO A 964 -2.15 0.27 16.50
CA PRO A 964 -2.97 1.42 16.09
C PRO A 964 -3.21 1.50 14.57
N GLY A 965 -4.13 2.39 14.19
CA GLY A 965 -4.71 2.50 12.84
C GLY A 965 -6.12 1.92 12.80
N THR A 966 -7.06 2.62 12.16
CA THR A 966 -8.49 2.25 12.10
C THR A 966 -8.66 0.79 11.69
N GLU A 967 -9.43 0.03 12.47
CA GLU A 967 -9.57 -1.41 12.27
C GLU A 967 -10.28 -1.73 10.94
N ASN A 968 -9.75 -2.70 10.20
CA ASN A 968 -10.34 -3.12 8.91
C ASN A 968 -11.52 -4.08 9.15
N THR A 969 -12.67 -3.51 9.55
CA THR A 969 -13.89 -4.23 9.94
C THR A 969 -14.28 -5.36 8.97
N PRO A 970 -14.29 -5.19 7.63
CA PRO A 970 -14.70 -6.25 6.73
C PRO A 970 -13.72 -7.41 6.63
N MET A 971 -12.42 -7.14 6.63
CA MET A 971 -11.41 -8.21 6.66
C MET A 971 -11.42 -8.95 8.01
N ILE A 972 -11.68 -8.23 9.10
CA ILE A 972 -11.86 -8.79 10.44
C ILE A 972 -13.11 -9.70 10.50
N ALA A 973 -14.24 -9.26 9.93
CA ALA A 973 -15.47 -10.05 9.83
C ALA A 973 -15.23 -11.38 9.08
N GLY A 974 -14.54 -11.32 7.93
CA GLY A 974 -14.16 -12.54 7.19
C GLY A 974 -13.19 -13.45 7.96
N LEU A 975 -12.27 -12.88 8.74
CA LEU A 975 -11.34 -13.66 9.59
C LEU A 975 -12.08 -14.35 10.75
N GLY A 976 -12.99 -13.64 11.41
CA GLY A 976 -13.89 -14.18 12.42
C GLY A 976 -14.77 -15.30 11.87
N LYS A 977 -15.36 -15.09 10.68
CA LYS A 977 -16.23 -16.09 10.04
C LYS A 977 -15.49 -17.36 9.65
N ALA A 978 -14.26 -17.25 9.15
CA ALA A 978 -13.43 -18.41 8.89
C ALA A 978 -13.07 -19.16 10.19
N ALA A 979 -12.85 -18.43 11.29
CA ALA A 979 -12.61 -19.02 12.60
C ALA A 979 -13.85 -19.78 13.13
N GLU A 980 -15.09 -19.27 12.94
CA GLU A 980 -16.32 -20.04 13.23
C GLU A 980 -16.36 -21.36 12.46
N LEU A 981 -16.03 -21.34 11.16
CA LEU A 981 -16.05 -22.54 10.31
C LEU A 981 -14.99 -23.56 10.74
N VAL A 982 -13.81 -23.12 11.18
CA VAL A 982 -12.80 -24.01 11.80
C VAL A 982 -13.34 -24.58 13.12
N ASN A 983 -13.79 -23.74 14.05
CA ASN A 983 -14.36 -24.15 15.35
C ASN A 983 -15.44 -25.23 15.22
N LYS A 984 -16.25 -25.17 14.15
CA LYS A 984 -17.39 -26.07 13.95
C LYS A 984 -17.04 -27.38 13.23
N ASN A 985 -16.07 -27.37 12.30
CA ASN A 985 -15.89 -28.45 11.33
C ASN A 985 -14.46 -29.04 11.28
N LEU A 986 -13.55 -28.61 12.16
CA LEU A 986 -12.12 -28.97 12.08
C LEU A 986 -11.83 -30.47 11.99
N GLU A 987 -12.47 -31.30 12.81
CA GLU A 987 -12.29 -32.77 12.77
C GLU A 987 -12.66 -33.35 11.40
N HIS A 988 -13.74 -32.84 10.79
CA HIS A 988 -14.16 -33.23 9.45
C HIS A 988 -13.13 -32.78 8.40
N TYR A 989 -12.66 -31.54 8.47
CA TYR A 989 -11.62 -31.03 7.55
C TYR A 989 -10.32 -31.83 7.67
N MET A 990 -9.87 -32.14 8.89
CA MET A 990 -8.66 -32.93 9.15
C MET A 990 -8.80 -34.37 8.62
N ALA A 991 -9.98 -34.97 8.74
CA ALA A 991 -10.26 -36.31 8.24
C ALA A 991 -10.33 -36.38 6.71
N ASP A 992 -11.11 -35.52 6.05
CA ASP A 992 -11.20 -35.48 4.58
C ASP A 992 -9.83 -35.14 3.95
N MET A 993 -9.10 -34.14 4.48
CA MET A 993 -7.75 -33.81 3.99
C MET A 993 -6.77 -34.98 4.13
N ARG A 994 -6.79 -35.69 5.27
CA ARG A 994 -5.91 -36.85 5.51
C ARG A 994 -6.22 -37.96 4.52
N LYS A 995 -7.51 -38.30 4.36
CA LYS A 995 -7.98 -39.33 3.42
C LYS A 995 -7.53 -39.02 1.98
N THR A 996 -7.75 -37.80 1.50
CA THR A 996 -7.39 -37.44 0.12
C THR A 996 -5.88 -37.38 -0.10
N ARG A 997 -5.09 -36.91 0.88
CA ARG A 997 -3.62 -36.92 0.81
C ARG A 997 -3.06 -38.34 0.82
N ASP A 998 -3.55 -39.20 1.72
CA ASP A 998 -3.08 -40.58 1.82
C ASP A 998 -3.48 -41.38 0.56
N TYR A 999 -4.64 -41.10 -0.05
CA TYR A 999 -5.01 -41.61 -1.38
C TYR A 999 -4.04 -41.14 -2.47
N LEU A 1000 -3.72 -39.84 -2.53
CA LEU A 1000 -2.74 -39.27 -3.46
C LEU A 1000 -1.37 -39.95 -3.35
N GLU A 1001 -0.86 -40.19 -2.15
CA GLU A 1001 0.43 -40.88 -1.99
C GLU A 1001 0.35 -42.35 -2.43
N ASN A 1002 -0.72 -43.07 -2.07
CA ASN A 1002 -0.92 -44.45 -2.53
C ASN A 1002 -0.99 -44.55 -4.07
N CYS A 1003 -1.63 -43.58 -4.74
CA CYS A 1003 -1.69 -43.52 -6.20
C CYS A 1003 -0.33 -43.15 -6.81
N LEU A 1004 0.44 -42.25 -6.20
CA LEU A 1004 1.82 -41.97 -6.62
C LEU A 1004 2.71 -43.23 -6.52
N GLU A 1005 2.61 -43.99 -5.43
CA GLU A 1005 3.35 -45.24 -5.25
C GLU A 1005 2.90 -46.32 -6.24
N GLY A 1006 1.58 -46.50 -6.43
CA GLY A 1006 1.03 -47.49 -7.36
C GLY A 1006 1.33 -47.20 -8.84
N VAL A 1007 1.58 -45.93 -9.22
CA VAL A 1007 1.81 -45.52 -10.61
C VAL A 1007 3.30 -45.37 -10.94
N PHE A 1008 4.10 -44.84 -10.02
CA PHE A 1008 5.52 -44.55 -10.28
C PHE A 1008 6.47 -45.53 -9.57
N GLY A 1009 5.99 -46.30 -8.59
CA GLY A 1009 6.77 -47.30 -7.86
C GLY A 1009 8.06 -46.69 -7.27
N THR A 1010 9.19 -47.33 -7.50
CA THR A 1010 10.50 -46.86 -7.03
C THR A 1010 11.02 -45.60 -7.73
N LYS A 1011 10.25 -44.95 -8.60
CA LYS A 1011 10.58 -43.63 -9.18
C LYS A 1011 10.09 -42.44 -8.35
N VAL A 1012 9.31 -42.64 -7.28
CA VAL A 1012 8.93 -41.55 -6.36
C VAL A 1012 9.65 -41.66 -5.02
N HIS A 1013 9.93 -40.51 -4.41
CA HIS A 1013 10.48 -40.39 -3.07
C HIS A 1013 9.72 -39.33 -2.28
N PHE A 1014 9.21 -39.68 -1.09
CA PHE A 1014 8.44 -38.75 -0.24
C PHE A 1014 9.36 -38.05 0.76
N ASN A 1015 9.60 -36.76 0.54
CA ASN A 1015 10.48 -35.89 1.33
C ASN A 1015 9.92 -35.58 2.75
N ASN A 1016 8.77 -36.15 3.12
CA ASN A 1016 8.06 -35.88 4.36
C ASN A 1016 7.44 -37.12 5.06
N ARG A 1017 7.90 -38.33 4.75
CA ARG A 1017 7.48 -39.58 5.43
C ARG A 1017 8.54 -40.05 6.45
N TYR A 1018 8.71 -39.29 7.53
CA TYR A 1018 9.60 -39.66 8.64
C TYR A 1018 8.90 -40.61 9.62
N ASN A 1019 9.60 -41.63 10.13
CA ASN A 1019 9.00 -42.64 11.00
C ASN A 1019 8.70 -42.08 12.40
N GLY A 1020 7.51 -42.36 12.94
CA GLY A 1020 7.07 -41.86 14.26
C GLY A 1020 6.71 -40.36 14.33
N VAL A 1021 6.87 -39.61 13.24
CA VAL A 1021 6.73 -38.15 13.22
C VAL A 1021 5.33 -37.71 12.75
N ALA A 1022 4.73 -36.76 13.46
CA ALA A 1022 3.47 -36.14 13.06
C ALA A 1022 3.68 -35.15 11.89
N ARG A 1023 2.75 -35.18 10.93
CA ARG A 1023 2.70 -34.24 9.79
C ARG A 1023 1.28 -33.75 9.51
N LEU A 1024 1.15 -32.59 8.88
CA LEU A 1024 -0.13 -32.03 8.41
C LEU A 1024 -0.93 -33.09 7.61
N PRO A 1025 -2.26 -33.13 7.76
CA PRO A 1025 -3.08 -34.13 7.07
C PRO A 1025 -3.04 -33.93 5.56
N ASN A 1026 -2.88 -32.69 5.08
CA ASN A 1026 -3.07 -32.34 3.67
C ASN A 1026 -1.80 -32.36 2.81
N THR A 1027 -0.61 -32.47 3.42
CA THR A 1027 0.66 -32.18 2.74
C THR A 1027 1.38 -33.46 2.29
N CYS A 1028 1.66 -33.56 0.99
CA CYS A 1028 2.51 -34.55 0.33
C CYS A 1028 3.67 -33.79 -0.36
N ASN A 1029 4.91 -34.03 0.07
CA ASN A 1029 6.09 -33.48 -0.61
C ASN A 1029 6.84 -34.64 -1.26
N VAL A 1030 6.88 -34.64 -2.59
CA VAL A 1030 7.31 -35.80 -3.38
C VAL A 1030 8.29 -35.36 -4.47
N SER A 1031 9.31 -36.19 -4.72
CA SER A 1031 10.26 -36.01 -5.80
C SER A 1031 10.20 -37.17 -6.78
N PHE A 1032 10.23 -36.85 -8.08
CA PHE A 1032 10.32 -37.83 -9.16
C PHE A 1032 11.78 -38.09 -9.52
N LEU A 1033 12.24 -39.34 -9.43
CA LEU A 1033 13.66 -39.69 -9.53
C LEU A 1033 14.10 -39.82 -11.00
N GLY A 1034 14.81 -38.81 -11.51
CA GLY A 1034 15.39 -38.82 -12.85
C GLY A 1034 16.09 -37.49 -13.20
N VAL A 1035 17.13 -37.55 -14.04
CA VAL A 1035 17.99 -36.37 -14.34
C VAL A 1035 17.22 -35.21 -15.01
N ASN A 1036 16.17 -35.52 -15.77
CA ASN A 1036 15.31 -34.51 -16.40
C ASN A 1036 14.08 -34.10 -15.57
N LEU A 1037 13.82 -34.76 -14.45
CA LEU A 1037 12.55 -34.67 -13.69
C LEU A 1037 12.60 -33.61 -12.56
N GLN A 1038 13.27 -32.48 -12.82
CA GLN A 1038 13.26 -31.32 -11.92
C GLN A 1038 11.81 -30.88 -11.66
N GLY A 1039 11.46 -30.54 -10.41
CA GLY A 1039 10.07 -30.33 -10.01
C GLY A 1039 9.38 -29.22 -10.80
N ARG A 1040 10.10 -28.14 -11.11
CA ARG A 1040 9.62 -27.03 -11.96
C ARG A 1040 9.33 -27.48 -13.39
N ARG A 1041 10.12 -28.39 -13.96
CA ARG A 1041 9.92 -28.92 -15.32
C ARG A 1041 8.72 -29.86 -15.38
N VAL A 1042 8.56 -30.74 -14.40
CA VAL A 1042 7.40 -31.64 -14.28
C VAL A 1042 6.11 -30.84 -14.16
N LEU A 1043 6.04 -29.87 -13.24
CA LEU A 1043 4.87 -28.98 -13.10
C LEU A 1043 4.60 -28.17 -14.36
N ALA A 1044 5.62 -27.61 -15.01
CA ALA A 1044 5.46 -26.87 -16.27
C ALA A 1044 5.11 -27.74 -17.49
N SER A 1045 5.08 -29.07 -17.33
CA SER A 1045 4.64 -30.04 -18.34
C SER A 1045 3.26 -30.65 -18.03
N CYS A 1046 2.71 -30.36 -16.85
CA CYS A 1046 1.33 -30.71 -16.47
C CYS A 1046 0.35 -29.73 -17.11
N GLN A 1047 -0.81 -30.22 -17.56
CA GLN A 1047 -1.85 -29.39 -18.18
C GLN A 1047 -2.97 -28.98 -17.21
N ARG A 1048 -3.08 -29.65 -16.07
CA ARG A 1048 -4.22 -29.54 -15.14
C ARG A 1048 -3.78 -29.28 -13.70
N LEU A 1049 -2.56 -29.66 -13.33
CA LEU A 1049 -2.03 -29.48 -11.97
C LEU A 1049 -1.61 -28.04 -11.66
N LEU A 1050 -2.35 -27.38 -10.77
CA LEU A 1050 -1.92 -26.13 -10.14
C LEU A 1050 -1.26 -26.43 -8.79
N ALA A 1051 0.09 -26.45 -8.76
CA ALA A 1051 0.91 -26.72 -7.58
C ALA A 1051 2.24 -25.93 -7.58
N SER A 1052 2.96 -25.98 -6.46
CA SER A 1052 4.28 -25.31 -6.28
C SER A 1052 5.41 -26.30 -5.98
N VAL A 1053 6.65 -25.93 -6.33
CA VAL A 1053 7.87 -26.69 -5.96
C VAL A 1053 8.30 -26.51 -4.49
N GLY A 1054 7.74 -25.52 -3.79
CA GLY A 1054 8.09 -25.15 -2.41
C GLY A 1054 7.27 -23.95 -1.93
N ALA A 1055 7.84 -23.11 -1.06
CA ALA A 1055 7.25 -21.83 -0.70
C ALA A 1055 7.10 -20.91 -1.93
N ALA A 1056 5.87 -20.47 -2.23
CA ALA A 1056 5.57 -19.65 -3.41
C ALA A 1056 6.38 -18.33 -3.47
N CYS A 1057 6.80 -17.82 -2.30
CA CYS A 1057 7.68 -16.65 -2.17
C CYS A 1057 9.08 -16.84 -2.78
N HIS A 1058 9.53 -18.08 -3.01
CA HIS A 1058 10.83 -18.39 -3.63
C HIS A 1058 10.73 -18.67 -5.15
N SER A 1059 9.55 -18.57 -5.76
CA SER A 1059 9.29 -18.92 -7.17
C SER A 1059 10.13 -18.15 -8.20
N SER A 1060 10.76 -17.05 -7.81
CA SER A 1060 11.57 -16.15 -8.63
C SER A 1060 13.10 -16.40 -8.61
N GLN A 1061 13.62 -17.34 -7.82
CA GLN A 1061 15.06 -17.63 -7.79
C GLN A 1061 15.45 -18.83 -8.70
N GLU A 1062 16.64 -18.74 -9.31
CA GLU A 1062 17.18 -19.70 -10.28
C GLU A 1062 17.48 -21.07 -9.64
N ASP A 1063 16.87 -22.15 -10.17
CA ASP A 1063 17.21 -23.60 -10.14
C ASP A 1063 17.84 -24.26 -8.89
N ARG A 1064 17.81 -23.61 -7.72
CA ARG A 1064 18.39 -24.15 -6.47
C ARG A 1064 17.43 -25.11 -5.75
N PRO A 1065 17.91 -26.26 -5.25
CA PRO A 1065 17.11 -27.13 -4.39
C PRO A 1065 16.64 -26.41 -3.12
N SER A 1066 15.48 -26.81 -2.57
CA SER A 1066 14.96 -26.20 -1.34
C SER A 1066 15.93 -26.37 -0.16
N HIS A 1067 16.29 -25.25 0.47
CA HIS A 1067 17.13 -25.23 1.67
C HIS A 1067 16.47 -25.92 2.87
N ILE A 1068 15.14 -25.96 2.92
CA ILE A 1068 14.37 -26.69 3.95
C ILE A 1068 14.57 -28.20 3.75
N LEU A 1069 14.38 -28.70 2.52
CA LEU A 1069 14.56 -30.14 2.23
C LEU A 1069 16.02 -30.59 2.43
N LEU A 1070 16.99 -29.77 2.02
CA LEU A 1070 18.42 -30.01 2.30
C LEU A 1070 18.71 -30.07 3.81
N SER A 1071 18.05 -29.21 4.60
CA SER A 1071 18.19 -29.20 6.06
C SER A 1071 17.61 -30.45 6.70
N CYS A 1072 16.43 -30.91 6.24
CA CYS A 1072 15.83 -32.19 6.62
C CYS A 1072 16.59 -33.43 6.11
N GLY A 1073 17.71 -33.26 5.41
CA GLY A 1073 18.58 -34.36 4.97
C GLY A 1073 18.28 -34.93 3.58
N VAL A 1074 17.30 -34.37 2.85
CA VAL A 1074 17.03 -34.77 1.46
C VAL A 1074 18.23 -34.41 0.58
N SER A 1075 18.72 -35.36 -0.23
CA SER A 1075 19.87 -35.12 -1.10
C SER A 1075 19.59 -34.05 -2.17
N PRO A 1076 20.60 -33.27 -2.62
CA PRO A 1076 20.38 -32.17 -3.56
C PRO A 1076 19.69 -32.57 -4.87
N SER A 1077 20.00 -33.76 -5.40
CA SER A 1077 19.37 -34.31 -6.61
C SER A 1077 17.90 -34.69 -6.41
N VAL A 1078 17.51 -35.12 -5.20
CA VAL A 1078 16.12 -35.41 -4.87
C VAL A 1078 15.37 -34.11 -4.57
N ALA A 1079 15.99 -33.16 -3.84
CA ALA A 1079 15.40 -31.86 -3.52
C ALA A 1079 15.23 -30.94 -4.74
N ALA A 1080 16.02 -31.09 -5.80
CA ALA A 1080 15.81 -30.41 -7.09
C ALA A 1080 14.55 -30.90 -7.84
N ASN A 1081 14.15 -32.15 -7.57
CA ASN A 1081 13.03 -32.81 -8.22
C ASN A 1081 11.72 -32.73 -7.42
N ALA A 1082 11.72 -31.96 -6.32
CA ALA A 1082 10.61 -31.89 -5.37
C ALA A 1082 9.43 -31.05 -5.88
N ILE A 1083 8.23 -31.53 -5.54
CA ILE A 1083 6.94 -30.89 -5.73
C ILE A 1083 6.18 -30.97 -4.41
N ARG A 1084 5.58 -29.86 -3.98
CA ARG A 1084 4.66 -29.83 -2.83
C ARG A 1084 3.23 -29.88 -3.32
N LEU A 1085 2.59 -31.04 -3.13
CA LEU A 1085 1.15 -31.21 -3.28
C LEU A 1085 0.49 -31.03 -1.92
N SER A 1086 -0.44 -30.09 -1.82
CA SER A 1086 -1.17 -29.78 -0.59
C SER A 1086 -2.66 -29.70 -0.88
N VAL A 1087 -3.42 -30.71 -0.46
CA VAL A 1087 -4.88 -30.82 -0.71
C VAL A 1087 -5.67 -29.84 0.17
N GLY A 1088 -6.96 -29.65 -0.13
CA GLY A 1088 -7.88 -28.77 0.60
C GLY A 1088 -9.16 -29.44 1.06
N ARG A 1089 -10.12 -28.64 1.54
CA ARG A 1089 -11.47 -29.06 1.97
C ARG A 1089 -12.34 -29.62 0.86
N GLU A 1090 -12.08 -29.22 -0.39
CA GLU A 1090 -12.90 -29.53 -1.56
C GLU A 1090 -12.26 -30.59 -2.47
N THR A 1091 -10.99 -30.96 -2.25
CA THR A 1091 -10.27 -31.91 -3.10
C THR A 1091 -10.84 -33.32 -2.98
N THR A 1092 -11.37 -33.84 -4.08
CA THR A 1092 -11.95 -35.19 -4.17
C THR A 1092 -10.90 -36.24 -4.55
N THR A 1093 -11.27 -37.52 -4.47
CA THR A 1093 -10.46 -38.64 -4.96
C THR A 1093 -10.34 -38.63 -6.49
N GLU A 1094 -11.39 -38.19 -7.17
CA GLU A 1094 -11.51 -38.07 -8.62
C GLU A 1094 -10.58 -36.97 -9.17
N ASP A 1095 -10.42 -35.86 -8.43
CA ASP A 1095 -9.42 -34.83 -8.72
C ASP A 1095 -7.98 -35.39 -8.64
N ILE A 1096 -7.71 -36.28 -7.69
CA ILE A 1096 -6.42 -36.96 -7.56
C ILE A 1096 -6.18 -37.91 -8.73
N ASP A 1097 -7.17 -38.70 -9.15
CA ASP A 1097 -7.04 -39.62 -10.30
C ASP A 1097 -6.69 -38.85 -11.59
N VAL A 1098 -7.32 -37.68 -11.79
CA VAL A 1098 -6.99 -36.74 -12.88
C VAL A 1098 -5.53 -36.28 -12.80
N ILE A 1099 -5.06 -35.86 -11.63
CA ILE A 1099 -3.69 -35.36 -11.44
C ILE A 1099 -2.63 -36.47 -11.53
N ILE A 1100 -2.94 -37.69 -11.10
CA ILE A 1100 -2.07 -38.85 -11.25
C ILE A 1100 -1.88 -39.22 -12.73
N LYS A 1101 -2.89 -39.00 -13.57
CA LYS A 1101 -2.77 -39.12 -15.02
C LYS A 1101 -1.90 -37.99 -15.61
N ASP A 1102 -2.19 -36.74 -15.27
CA ASP A 1102 -1.47 -35.55 -15.76
C ASP A 1102 0.04 -35.62 -15.44
N LEU A 1103 0.38 -35.96 -14.18
CA LEU A 1103 1.76 -36.21 -13.74
C LEU A 1103 2.43 -37.36 -14.50
N ARG A 1104 1.70 -38.42 -14.86
CA ARG A 1104 2.26 -39.55 -15.63
C ARG A 1104 2.60 -39.13 -17.05
N GLU A 1105 1.72 -38.35 -17.69
CA GLU A 1105 1.93 -37.84 -19.05
C GLU A 1105 3.09 -36.83 -19.07
N ALA A 1106 3.16 -35.91 -18.10
CA ALA A 1106 4.28 -34.99 -17.90
C ALA A 1106 5.63 -35.68 -17.67
N VAL A 1107 5.68 -36.72 -16.83
CA VAL A 1107 6.91 -37.49 -16.54
C VAL A 1107 7.35 -38.31 -17.76
N ASN A 1108 6.44 -38.97 -18.47
CA ASN A 1108 6.77 -39.71 -19.70
C ASN A 1108 7.36 -38.78 -20.77
N TYR A 1109 6.73 -37.62 -21.00
CA TYR A 1109 7.21 -36.61 -21.94
C TYR A 1109 8.64 -36.14 -21.62
N LEU A 1110 8.95 -35.89 -20.35
CA LEU A 1110 10.30 -35.48 -19.90
C LEU A 1110 11.34 -36.62 -19.88
N GLU A 1111 10.90 -37.89 -19.88
CA GLU A 1111 11.75 -39.05 -20.15
C GLU A 1111 11.91 -39.36 -21.65
N GLY A 1112 11.18 -38.69 -22.54
CA GLY A 1112 11.19 -38.93 -23.98
C GLY A 1112 10.44 -40.20 -24.40
N ARG A 1113 9.26 -40.44 -23.81
CA ARG A 1113 8.42 -41.64 -23.99
C ARG A 1113 7.02 -41.31 -24.48
#